data_AF-A0A524G391-F1
#
_entry.id   AF-A0A524G391-F1
#
_cell.length_a   1.000
_cell.length_b   1.000
_cell.length_c   1.000
_cell.angle_alpha   90.00
_cell.angle_beta   90.00
_cell.angle_gamma   90.00
#
_symmetry.space_group_name_H-M   'P 1'
#
loop_
_entity.id
_entity.type
_entity.pdbx_description
1 polymer ?
#
loop_
_entity_poly.entity_id
_entity_poly.type
_entity_poly.pdbx_seq_one_letter_code
_entity_poly.pdbx_strand_id
1 'polypeptide(L)'
;MATLPKIAPVPSNAPQFAHEFTKRMRSRKDVTKIPSVRQTQSIPMFLSARYFRNGKLTLEDFLESAVYTTFPPDQSIAREIAEDILIGREKEENKPIASENDVVTTTINSDNLNAVMDQIRREQELAKIIKKEKVEAGYEYLLELRKKKDTSLYDAVRDYLTDGEIVLRGISSDRELRETASSELKDHYGGLSPRDIKNSKVLDCLDDVCNSPNAAERIAANSLRGDADVAQQFSDLCSRDTSTAARALRYMEDLGTLNEVQQKSMDQELQDSLNDLSEAADYASELGRVPDNIDKLVENAVQDFSLSDAAALVQKIKEATGVDFMDKLLEQYDEQYDLGASNNVDLQQLAENPKLNEHWDNLVKKEVQSVIENADSRSSPSDFLRSMLAANHEKASSLPNQHTKKQWDQAMQQLANGAVERSPTKTHLRQTVKHLSRMGQVPSEGTIKKSGKRLGMTEEEILELINPSFEVIKKLIQTGINDFDRLHSLMSASGLSPQQLQQLGDLAAQMGNQGALGAVAHEDLHAALGTRGSSMSRMYSRGYGTQQSSSQESYDKNRADLAFGGLLGGPATNIIKIWYTYRDELPPELKNRLLEIAKRLLIDLGMRYARQTMGSSMLGGIMESTTVRPFRIGDDIDLIDLEETIDALLSQGRTSFKVIESSDFLVTETYQGHRAFYWALDKSGSMDSPKKLGMLAISVMAGLYGIKKDDFGVVLFDNETHVVKEIANRNVAVEKVAADLLEARAGGGTGGAESLKLALRNFEDTKAKEKIFMFSTDMYLSDQQICEDLVEQMKPLGIKMILLVPSFEHDSNASERLVKKARGVLLEINSIEELPEKLLRVTNY
;
A
#
# COMPACT_ATOMS: atom_id res chain seq x y z
N MET A 1 43.79 36.31 21.67
CA MET A 1 43.03 37.26 22.51
C MET A 1 41.57 36.88 22.38
N ALA A 2 40.92 36.46 23.47
CA ALA A 2 39.50 36.12 23.44
C ALA A 2 38.70 37.41 23.16
N THR A 3 38.15 37.51 21.95
CA THR A 3 37.29 38.62 21.54
C THR A 3 36.05 38.59 22.42
N LEU A 4 35.91 39.57 23.32
CA LEU A 4 34.70 39.77 24.10
C LEU A 4 33.52 39.92 23.11
N PRO A 5 32.38 39.24 23.35
CA PRO A 5 31.21 39.32 22.46
C PRO A 5 30.70 40.77 22.38
N LYS A 6 30.36 41.23 21.17
CA LYS A 6 29.86 42.61 20.93
C LYS A 6 28.51 42.83 21.62
N ILE A 7 27.75 41.76 21.83
CA ILE A 7 26.43 41.78 22.47
C ILE A 7 26.47 40.93 23.74
N ALA A 8 26.20 41.56 24.89
CA ALA A 8 26.00 40.83 26.14
C ALA A 8 24.68 40.05 26.08
N PRO A 9 24.62 38.77 26.54
CA PRO A 9 23.41 37.95 26.49
C PRO A 9 22.45 38.35 27.63
N VAL A 10 21.89 39.55 27.52
CA VAL A 10 20.88 40.11 28.43
C VAL A 10 19.61 40.42 27.63
N PRO A 11 18.42 40.32 28.25
CA PRO A 11 17.15 40.53 27.54
C PRO A 11 17.04 41.88 26.83
N SER A 12 17.66 42.93 27.37
CA SER A 12 17.67 44.28 26.77
C SER A 12 18.32 44.33 25.39
N ASN A 13 19.21 43.40 25.07
CA ASN A 13 19.92 43.36 23.80
C ASN A 13 19.22 42.50 22.74
N ALA A 14 18.18 41.73 23.12
CA ALA A 14 17.44 40.86 22.20
C ALA A 14 16.79 41.63 21.02
N PRO A 15 16.17 42.81 21.21
CA PRO A 15 15.59 43.57 20.10
C PRO A 15 16.65 44.09 19.11
N GLN A 16 17.80 44.56 19.62
CA GLN A 16 18.88 45.08 18.77
C GLN A 16 19.51 43.96 17.94
N PHE A 17 19.79 42.80 18.57
CA PHE A 17 20.26 41.61 17.88
C PHE A 17 19.29 41.14 16.80
N ALA A 18 17.99 41.03 17.14
CA ALA A 18 16.97 40.57 16.21
C ALA A 18 16.82 41.50 15.01
N HIS A 19 16.88 42.82 15.23
CA HIS A 19 16.82 43.80 14.14
C HIS A 19 18.03 43.69 13.21
N GLU A 20 19.24 43.60 13.76
CA GLU A 20 20.47 43.49 12.97
C GLU A 20 20.54 42.16 12.21
N PHE A 21 20.10 41.06 12.84
CA PHE A 21 20.01 39.73 12.23
C PHE A 21 19.04 39.72 11.05
N THR A 22 17.80 40.19 11.24
CA THR A 22 16.81 40.23 10.16
C THR A 22 17.27 41.14 9.02
N LYS A 23 17.93 42.27 9.33
CA LYS A 23 18.50 43.17 8.30
C LYS A 23 19.58 42.48 7.47
N ARG A 24 20.54 41.79 8.10
CA ARG A 24 21.63 41.08 7.39
C ARG A 24 21.11 39.92 6.56
N MET A 25 20.18 39.12 7.08
CA MET A 25 19.56 38.03 6.32
C MET A 25 18.79 38.55 5.10
N ARG A 26 18.04 39.66 5.22
CA ARG A 26 17.31 40.25 4.09
C ARG A 26 18.23 40.85 3.01
N SER A 27 19.48 41.15 3.35
CA SER A 27 20.45 41.74 2.42
C SER A 27 21.25 40.70 1.62
N ARG A 28 21.21 39.42 2.02
CA ARG A 28 21.90 38.32 1.34
C ARG A 28 21.11 37.81 0.13
N LYS A 29 21.79 37.58 -0.99
CA LYS A 29 21.17 37.09 -2.25
C LYS A 29 20.96 35.57 -2.27
N ASP A 30 21.70 34.86 -1.44
CA ASP A 30 21.77 33.41 -1.26
C ASP A 30 20.68 32.88 -0.30
N VAL A 31 19.86 33.75 0.29
CA VAL A 31 18.73 33.37 1.15
C VAL A 31 17.54 32.98 0.27
N THR A 32 17.10 31.72 0.36
CA THR A 32 15.99 31.19 -0.43
C THR A 32 14.65 31.81 -0.05
N LYS A 33 14.45 32.11 1.24
CA LYS A 33 13.22 32.75 1.73
C LYS A 33 13.53 34.00 2.56
N ILE A 34 13.24 35.17 2.00
CA ILE A 34 13.46 36.46 2.66
C ILE A 34 12.70 36.49 4.00
N PRO A 35 13.39 36.64 5.14
CA PRO A 35 12.74 36.56 6.45
C PRO A 35 11.78 37.73 6.69
N SER A 36 10.64 37.44 7.30
CA SER A 36 9.61 38.43 7.59
C SER A 36 10.02 39.34 8.76
N VAL A 37 9.44 40.54 8.84
CA VAL A 37 9.67 41.47 9.96
C VAL A 37 9.16 40.86 11.29
N ARG A 38 8.20 39.92 11.25
CA ARG A 38 7.75 39.18 12.44
C ARG A 38 8.87 38.36 13.07
N GLN A 39 9.89 37.93 12.30
CA GLN A 39 11.06 37.26 12.88
C GLN A 39 11.83 38.16 13.85
N THR A 40 11.81 39.49 13.64
CA THR A 40 12.38 40.47 14.56
C THR A 40 11.64 40.51 15.91
N GLN A 41 10.40 40.03 15.97
CA GLN A 41 9.61 39.88 17.21
C GLN A 41 9.71 38.46 17.80
N SER A 42 9.73 37.43 16.96
CA SER A 42 9.84 36.02 17.37
C SER A 42 11.13 35.74 18.12
N ILE A 43 12.26 36.32 17.69
CA ILE A 43 13.56 36.15 18.35
C ILE A 43 13.52 36.70 19.80
N PRO A 44 13.13 37.97 20.06
CA PRO A 44 12.96 38.48 21.42
C PRO A 44 11.92 37.73 22.26
N MET A 45 10.81 37.28 21.67
CA MET A 45 9.82 36.46 22.39
C MET A 45 10.41 35.12 22.84
N PHE A 46 11.13 34.43 21.95
CA PHE A 46 11.75 33.15 22.25
C PHE A 46 12.84 33.30 23.33
N LEU A 47 13.66 34.35 23.23
CA LEU A 47 14.65 34.70 24.25
C LEU A 47 13.98 35.09 25.58
N SER A 48 12.89 35.83 25.56
CA SER A 48 12.15 36.20 26.79
C SER A 48 11.57 34.96 27.47
N ALA A 49 10.98 34.02 26.72
CA ALA A 49 10.48 32.76 27.26
C ALA A 49 11.60 31.92 27.89
N ARG A 50 12.77 31.84 27.24
CA ARG A 50 13.95 31.17 27.82
C ARG A 50 14.47 31.86 29.07
N TYR A 51 14.48 33.18 29.09
CA TYR A 51 14.88 33.96 30.27
C TYR A 51 13.93 33.72 31.45
N PHE A 52 12.60 33.74 31.24
CA PHE A 52 11.63 33.45 32.30
C PHE A 52 11.73 32.01 32.82
N ARG A 53 12.12 31.05 31.97
CA ARG A 53 12.29 29.65 32.36
C ARG A 53 13.61 29.39 33.11
N ASN A 54 14.71 29.98 32.64
CA ASN A 54 16.06 29.63 33.08
C ASN A 54 16.74 30.71 33.95
N GLY A 55 16.15 31.90 34.06
CA GLY A 55 16.65 33.04 34.85
C GLY A 55 17.87 33.77 34.26
N LYS A 56 18.46 33.27 33.17
CA LYS A 56 19.61 33.87 32.47
C LYS A 56 19.58 33.51 30.98
N LEU A 57 20.24 34.33 30.15
CA LEU A 57 20.47 34.04 28.74
C LEU A 57 21.96 33.80 28.49
N THR A 58 22.27 32.95 27.52
CA THR A 58 23.61 32.65 27.01
C THR A 58 23.72 33.09 25.56
N LEU A 59 24.94 33.17 25.01
CA LEU A 59 25.12 33.48 23.59
C LEU A 59 24.54 32.40 22.68
N GLU A 60 24.56 31.14 23.13
CA GLU A 60 23.95 30.02 22.42
C GLU A 60 22.43 30.21 22.29
N ASP A 61 21.77 30.77 23.31
CA ASP A 61 20.34 31.06 23.23
C ASP A 61 20.01 32.05 22.09
N PHE A 62 20.89 33.06 21.88
CA PHE A 62 20.74 34.03 20.79
C PHE A 62 20.95 33.37 19.43
N LEU A 63 21.98 32.53 19.30
CA LEU A 63 22.26 31.79 18.07
C LEU A 63 21.15 30.81 17.72
N GLU A 64 20.73 29.98 18.67
CA GLU A 64 19.64 29.02 18.49
C GLU A 64 18.31 29.73 18.15
N SER A 65 18.00 30.85 18.81
CA SER A 65 16.78 31.62 18.51
C SER A 65 16.76 32.14 17.08
N ALA A 66 17.90 32.56 16.54
CA ALA A 66 18.02 33.01 15.16
C ALA A 66 17.90 31.85 14.15
N VAL A 67 18.51 30.70 14.45
CA VAL A 67 18.45 29.50 13.61
C VAL A 67 17.04 28.91 13.58
N TYR A 68 16.42 28.68 14.75
CA TYR A 68 15.11 28.03 14.84
C TYR A 68 13.96 28.87 14.28
N THR A 69 14.11 30.20 14.26
CA THR A 69 13.12 31.09 13.65
C THR A 69 13.32 31.28 12.15
N THR A 70 14.38 30.70 11.56
CA THR A 70 14.70 30.79 10.13
C THR A 70 14.26 29.52 9.38
N PHE A 71 13.89 29.70 8.10
CA PHE A 71 13.48 28.64 7.19
C PHE A 71 14.57 27.54 7.06
N PRO A 72 14.24 26.23 7.12
CA PRO A 72 15.24 25.16 7.28
C PRO A 72 16.41 25.15 6.28
N PRO A 73 16.22 25.39 4.97
CA PRO A 73 17.31 25.48 4.00
C PRO A 73 18.29 26.64 4.25
N ASP A 74 17.84 27.72 4.89
CA ASP A 74 18.64 28.93 5.14
C ASP A 74 19.26 28.93 6.56
N GLN A 75 19.11 27.85 7.34
CA GLN A 75 19.59 27.79 8.73
C GLN A 75 21.12 27.80 8.87
N SER A 76 21.84 27.29 7.88
CA SER A 76 23.31 27.39 7.81
C SER A 76 23.76 28.84 7.67
N ILE A 77 23.09 29.61 6.79
CA ILE A 77 23.31 31.04 6.56
C ILE A 77 22.90 31.86 7.80
N ALA A 78 21.79 31.50 8.43
CA ALA A 78 21.34 32.12 9.67
C ALA A 78 22.35 31.96 10.81
N ARG A 79 22.93 30.77 10.96
CA ARG A 79 23.97 30.53 11.96
C ARG A 79 25.20 31.41 11.71
N GLU A 80 25.67 31.48 10.46
CA GLU A 80 26.81 32.32 10.06
C GLU A 80 26.56 33.81 10.40
N ILE A 81 25.40 34.34 10.02
CA ILE A 81 25.03 35.74 10.29
C ILE A 81 24.87 36.01 11.79
N ALA A 82 24.26 35.10 12.53
CA ALA A 82 24.09 35.23 13.97
C ALA A 82 25.45 35.24 14.70
N GLU A 83 26.36 34.35 14.31
CA GLU A 83 27.73 34.31 14.82
C GLU A 83 28.49 35.60 14.50
N ASP A 84 28.40 36.09 13.26
CA ASP A 84 29.05 37.33 12.83
C ASP A 84 28.58 38.55 13.62
N ILE A 85 27.28 38.62 13.96
CA ILE A 85 26.72 39.69 14.80
C ILE A 85 27.20 39.57 16.25
N LEU A 86 27.19 38.35 16.82
CA LEU A 86 27.62 38.12 18.20
C LEU A 86 29.12 38.37 18.39
N ILE A 87 29.94 38.05 17.37
CA ILE A 87 31.41 38.17 17.36
C ILE A 87 31.87 39.56 16.85
N GLY A 88 31.02 40.28 16.11
CA GLY A 88 31.27 41.66 15.69
C GLY A 88 32.10 41.82 14.41
N ARG A 89 31.97 40.90 13.44
CA ARG A 89 32.62 41.02 12.12
C ARG A 89 31.78 41.93 11.20
N GLU A 90 32.40 42.97 10.65
CA GLU A 90 31.80 43.88 9.65
C GLU A 90 32.56 43.79 8.33
N LYS A 91 31.88 43.54 7.21
CA LYS A 91 32.33 44.08 5.91
C LYS A 91 31.28 44.11 4.78
N GLU A 92 31.22 45.31 4.21
CA GLU A 92 31.06 45.74 2.80
C GLU A 92 29.81 45.37 1.98
N GLU A 93 29.03 46.44 1.71
CA GLU A 93 27.93 46.54 0.77
C GLU A 93 28.36 46.26 -0.67
N ASN A 94 27.61 45.42 -1.39
CA ASN A 94 27.62 45.43 -2.86
C ASN A 94 26.20 45.23 -3.42
N LYS A 95 25.74 46.25 -4.17
CA LYS A 95 24.40 46.39 -4.76
C LYS A 95 24.05 45.27 -5.77
N PRO A 96 22.81 44.76 -5.77
CA PRO A 96 22.19 44.11 -6.93
C PRO A 96 21.39 45.10 -7.78
N ILE A 97 21.60 44.97 -9.09
CA ILE A 97 20.82 45.55 -10.18
C ILE A 97 19.53 44.73 -10.36
N ALA A 98 18.48 45.43 -10.77
CA ALA A 98 17.11 44.96 -10.97
C ALA A 98 16.97 43.84 -12.03
N SER A 99 16.00 42.95 -11.80
CA SER A 99 15.31 42.20 -12.85
C SER A 99 13.83 42.11 -12.53
N GLU A 100 13.04 42.33 -13.57
CA GLU A 100 11.62 42.62 -13.59
C GLU A 100 10.74 41.42 -13.22
N ASN A 101 9.54 41.76 -12.75
CA ASN A 101 8.47 40.87 -12.34
C ASN A 101 7.81 40.20 -13.54
N ASP A 102 7.66 38.87 -13.51
CA ASP A 102 6.57 38.17 -14.21
C ASP A 102 5.49 37.80 -13.19
N VAL A 103 4.31 38.40 -13.35
CA VAL A 103 3.07 37.97 -12.70
C VAL A 103 2.26 37.21 -13.74
N VAL A 104 2.19 35.89 -13.56
CA VAL A 104 1.23 35.02 -14.22
C VAL A 104 -0.15 35.25 -13.60
N THR A 105 -1.13 35.58 -14.45
CA THR A 105 -2.55 35.45 -14.11
C THR A 105 -3.13 34.32 -14.97
N THR A 106 -3.61 33.30 -14.28
CA THR A 106 -4.51 32.23 -14.75
C THR A 106 -5.75 32.83 -15.48
N THR A 107 -6.44 32.20 -16.42
CA THR A 107 -7.12 30.89 -16.29
C THR A 107 -7.90 30.59 -17.60
N ILE A 108 -8.09 29.29 -17.87
CA ILE A 108 -9.20 28.60 -18.59
C ILE A 108 -8.98 28.20 -20.07
N ASN A 109 -8.73 26.89 -20.24
CA ASN A 109 -9.03 26.01 -21.38
C ASN A 109 -8.77 26.53 -22.79
N SER A 110 -7.52 26.93 -23.01
CA SER A 110 -6.88 26.99 -24.32
C SER A 110 -6.76 25.63 -24.99
N ASP A 111 -6.60 24.52 -24.27
CA ASP A 111 -5.81 23.42 -24.84
C ASP A 111 -6.47 22.63 -25.96
N ASN A 112 -7.80 22.51 -26.01
CA ASN A 112 -8.45 21.83 -27.15
C ASN A 112 -8.67 22.77 -28.34
N LEU A 113 -8.89 24.05 -28.10
CA LEU A 113 -9.10 25.04 -29.16
C LEU A 113 -7.75 25.54 -29.70
N ASN A 114 -6.73 25.64 -28.86
CA ASN A 114 -5.34 25.90 -29.21
C ASN A 114 -4.65 24.65 -29.75
N ALA A 115 -4.94 23.41 -29.32
CA ALA A 115 -4.39 22.25 -30.03
C ALA A 115 -4.93 22.18 -31.47
N VAL A 116 -6.23 22.44 -31.68
CA VAL A 116 -6.83 22.50 -33.02
C VAL A 116 -6.36 23.73 -33.79
N MET A 117 -6.24 24.90 -33.17
CA MET A 117 -5.72 26.11 -33.82
C MET A 117 -4.21 26.10 -34.02
N ASP A 118 -3.43 25.38 -33.21
CA ASP A 118 -1.99 25.16 -33.38
C ASP A 118 -1.73 24.01 -34.34
N GLN A 119 -2.65 23.05 -34.49
CA GLN A 119 -2.64 22.08 -35.57
C GLN A 119 -3.01 22.76 -36.89
N ILE A 120 -4.04 23.61 -36.93
CA ILE A 120 -4.41 24.40 -38.11
C ILE A 120 -3.34 25.45 -38.42
N ARG A 121 -2.72 26.10 -37.42
CA ARG A 121 -1.60 27.03 -37.65
C ARG A 121 -0.33 26.30 -38.05
N ARG A 122 -0.02 25.13 -37.48
CA ARG A 122 1.08 24.28 -37.97
C ARG A 122 0.83 23.79 -39.38
N GLU A 123 -0.38 23.34 -39.72
CA GLU A 123 -0.75 22.94 -41.09
C GLU A 123 -0.80 24.13 -42.05
N GLN A 124 -1.19 25.33 -41.62
CA GLN A 124 -1.17 26.55 -42.42
C GLN A 124 0.23 27.20 -42.52
N GLU A 125 1.10 27.02 -41.53
CA GLU A 125 2.52 27.41 -41.58
C GLU A 125 3.33 26.39 -42.39
N LEU A 126 3.05 25.09 -42.27
CA LEU A 126 3.56 24.04 -43.16
C LEU A 126 3.08 24.28 -44.60
N ALA A 127 1.81 24.67 -44.81
CA ALA A 127 1.30 25.04 -46.13
C ALA A 127 1.90 26.35 -46.69
N LYS A 128 2.43 27.24 -45.84
CA LYS A 128 3.19 28.44 -46.24
C LYS A 128 4.68 28.15 -46.48
N ILE A 129 5.22 27.07 -45.92
CA ILE A 129 6.61 26.61 -46.08
C ILE A 129 6.76 25.60 -47.22
N ILE A 130 5.67 24.95 -47.64
CA ILE A 130 5.64 24.13 -48.85
C ILE A 130 5.88 25.03 -50.06
N LYS A 131 7.11 24.99 -50.57
CA LYS A 131 7.43 25.50 -51.91
C LYS A 131 6.60 24.65 -52.88
N LYS A 132 5.51 25.21 -53.41
CA LYS A 132 4.56 24.53 -54.32
C LYS A 132 5.27 23.79 -55.46
N GLU A 133 6.34 24.40 -55.98
CA GLU A 133 7.23 23.82 -57.02
C GLU A 133 7.96 22.54 -56.57
N LYS A 134 8.32 22.40 -55.29
CA LYS A 134 8.99 21.21 -54.74
C LYS A 134 8.05 20.03 -54.52
N VAL A 135 6.81 20.30 -54.09
CA VAL A 135 5.79 19.26 -53.90
C VAL A 135 5.28 18.74 -55.24
N GLU A 136 5.13 19.61 -56.24
CA GLU A 136 4.83 19.20 -57.61
C GLU A 136 5.95 18.30 -58.18
N ALA A 137 7.22 18.71 -58.03
CA ALA A 137 8.36 17.89 -58.44
C ALA A 137 8.44 16.54 -57.71
N GLY A 138 8.17 16.49 -56.41
CA GLY A 138 8.14 15.24 -55.64
C GLY A 138 6.99 14.31 -56.03
N TYR A 139 5.82 14.86 -56.38
CA TYR A 139 4.67 14.09 -56.85
C TYR A 139 4.89 13.52 -58.25
N GLU A 140 5.46 14.30 -59.17
CA GLU A 140 5.84 13.84 -60.51
C GLU A 140 6.89 12.73 -60.43
N TYR A 141 7.92 12.91 -59.60
CA TYR A 141 8.95 11.91 -59.38
C TYR A 141 8.41 10.60 -58.76
N LEU A 142 7.50 10.68 -57.78
CA LEU A 142 6.84 9.49 -57.21
C LEU A 142 6.05 8.69 -58.26
N LEU A 143 5.37 9.38 -59.19
CA LEU A 143 4.65 8.73 -60.28
C LEU A 143 5.60 8.08 -61.30
N GLU A 144 6.75 8.68 -61.56
CA GLU A 144 7.80 8.08 -62.39
C GLU A 144 8.42 6.85 -61.72
N LEU A 145 8.72 6.94 -60.42
CA LEU A 145 9.30 5.87 -59.62
C LEU A 145 8.41 4.61 -59.63
N ARG A 146 7.09 4.77 -59.53
CA ARG A 146 6.12 3.66 -59.63
C ARG A 146 5.98 3.03 -61.02
N LYS A 147 6.36 3.76 -62.07
CA LYS A 147 6.29 3.29 -63.46
C LYS A 147 7.57 2.58 -63.90
N LYS A 148 8.66 2.67 -63.13
CA LYS A 148 9.92 1.96 -63.42
C LYS A 148 9.70 0.44 -63.32
N LYS A 149 10.35 -0.31 -64.21
CA LYS A 149 10.31 -1.79 -64.20
C LYS A 149 11.11 -2.40 -63.05
N ASP A 150 12.11 -1.68 -62.55
CA ASP A 150 12.90 -2.05 -61.39
C ASP A 150 12.31 -1.38 -60.15
N THR A 151 11.64 -2.17 -59.30
CA THR A 151 11.01 -1.68 -58.06
C THR A 151 11.93 -1.78 -56.85
N SER A 152 13.15 -2.31 -56.99
CA SER A 152 14.04 -2.60 -55.86
C SER A 152 14.32 -1.37 -54.99
N LEU A 153 14.57 -0.22 -55.62
CA LEU A 153 14.79 1.05 -54.91
C LEU A 153 13.53 1.53 -54.20
N TYR A 154 12.36 1.41 -54.84
CA TYR A 154 11.08 1.82 -54.24
C TYR A 154 10.71 0.92 -53.05
N ASP A 155 10.92 -0.39 -53.19
CA ASP A 155 10.63 -1.38 -52.16
C ASP A 155 11.56 -1.22 -50.94
N ALA A 156 12.84 -0.91 -51.16
CA ALA A 156 13.80 -0.63 -50.07
C ALA A 156 13.51 0.69 -49.35
N VAL A 157 13.10 1.74 -50.07
CA VAL A 157 12.82 3.07 -49.49
C VAL A 157 11.53 3.07 -48.67
N ARG A 158 10.53 2.27 -49.04
CA ARG A 158 9.22 2.22 -48.36
C ARG A 158 9.31 1.82 -46.89
N ASP A 159 10.37 1.10 -46.50
CA ASP A 159 10.60 0.72 -45.10
C ASP A 159 11.01 1.92 -44.23
N TYR A 160 11.44 3.05 -44.83
CA TYR A 160 11.92 4.25 -44.12
C TYR A 160 11.15 5.54 -44.45
N LEU A 161 10.61 5.66 -45.67
CA LEU A 161 9.90 6.85 -46.11
C LEU A 161 8.51 6.49 -46.65
N THR A 162 7.51 7.25 -46.22
CA THR A 162 6.16 7.19 -46.77
C THR A 162 6.08 7.95 -48.10
N ASP A 163 5.10 7.57 -48.95
CA ASP A 163 4.78 8.32 -50.17
C ASP A 163 4.54 9.82 -49.90
N GLY A 164 3.91 10.12 -48.76
CA GLY A 164 3.65 11.49 -48.34
C GLY A 164 4.93 12.26 -48.03
N GLU A 165 5.92 11.63 -47.39
CA GLU A 165 7.20 12.28 -47.07
C GLU A 165 8.05 12.52 -48.30
N ILE A 166 8.06 11.60 -49.27
CA ILE A 166 8.74 11.78 -50.57
C ILE A 166 8.22 13.06 -51.26
N VAL A 167 6.89 13.23 -51.26
CA VAL A 167 6.21 14.38 -51.86
C VAL A 167 6.43 15.66 -51.05
N LEU A 168 6.24 15.62 -49.73
CA LEU A 168 6.34 16.78 -48.84
C LEU A 168 7.76 17.33 -48.72
N ARG A 169 8.78 16.44 -48.71
CA ARG A 169 10.20 16.83 -48.72
C ARG A 169 10.66 17.29 -50.12
N GLY A 170 9.86 17.03 -51.16
CA GLY A 170 10.10 17.46 -52.53
C GLY A 170 11.24 16.70 -53.21
N ILE A 171 11.38 15.41 -52.90
CA ILE A 171 12.43 14.55 -53.43
C ILE A 171 12.19 14.36 -54.93
N SER A 172 13.17 14.73 -55.74
CA SER A 172 13.00 14.86 -57.19
C SER A 172 13.91 13.94 -58.03
N SER A 173 14.74 13.12 -57.37
CA SER A 173 15.68 12.22 -58.04
C SER A 173 16.02 10.98 -57.22
N ASP A 174 16.48 9.92 -57.89
CA ASP A 174 16.91 8.67 -57.24
C ASP A 174 18.06 8.91 -56.24
N ARG A 175 18.94 9.88 -56.54
CA ARG A 175 20.04 10.27 -55.65
C ARG A 175 19.53 10.90 -54.35
N GLU A 176 18.64 11.87 -54.46
CA GLU A 176 18.04 12.57 -53.32
C GLU A 176 17.19 11.61 -52.47
N LEU A 177 16.53 10.64 -53.12
CA LEU A 177 15.77 9.58 -52.46
C LEU A 177 16.68 8.65 -51.65
N ARG A 178 17.80 8.20 -52.24
CA ARG A 178 18.81 7.38 -51.54
C ARG A 178 19.46 8.13 -50.38
N GLU A 179 19.86 9.39 -50.59
CA GLU A 179 20.46 10.22 -49.53
C GLU A 179 19.48 10.42 -48.36
N THR A 180 18.19 10.66 -48.63
CA THR A 180 17.20 10.85 -47.57
C THR A 180 16.88 9.54 -46.85
N ALA A 181 16.62 8.46 -47.59
CA ALA A 181 16.29 7.16 -46.98
C ALA A 181 17.48 6.54 -46.23
N SER A 182 18.72 6.73 -46.72
CA SER A 182 19.93 6.31 -46.00
C SER A 182 20.15 7.12 -44.72
N SER A 183 19.78 8.41 -44.70
CA SER A 183 19.82 9.19 -43.46
C SER A 183 18.85 8.66 -42.40
N GLU A 184 17.62 8.33 -42.78
CA GLU A 184 16.63 7.74 -41.87
C GLU A 184 17.07 6.34 -41.38
N LEU A 185 17.68 5.53 -42.27
CA LEU A 185 18.24 4.22 -41.91
C LEU A 185 19.37 4.38 -40.87
N LYS A 186 20.22 5.42 -40.99
CA LYS A 186 21.30 5.69 -40.02
C LYS A 186 20.76 6.00 -38.62
N ASP A 187 19.59 6.61 -38.52
CA ASP A 187 18.96 6.90 -37.24
C ASP A 187 18.49 5.61 -36.53
N HIS A 188 18.40 4.48 -37.24
CA HIS A 188 18.06 3.16 -36.69
C HIS A 188 19.27 2.29 -36.29
N TYR A 189 20.49 2.83 -36.29
CA TYR A 189 21.69 2.09 -35.87
C TYR A 189 21.56 1.55 -34.44
N GLY A 190 21.96 0.29 -34.25
CA GLY A 190 21.82 -0.43 -32.99
C GLY A 190 20.62 -1.38 -32.93
N GLY A 191 19.70 -1.30 -33.90
CA GLY A 191 18.55 -2.19 -34.03
C GLY A 191 18.22 -2.59 -35.48
N LEU A 192 19.20 -2.58 -36.39
CA LEU A 192 18.96 -2.91 -37.80
C LEU A 192 18.60 -4.39 -37.98
N SER A 193 17.56 -4.66 -38.75
CA SER A 193 17.21 -6.03 -39.16
C SER A 193 18.06 -6.51 -40.35
N PRO A 194 18.10 -7.82 -40.64
CA PRO A 194 18.73 -8.34 -41.86
C PRO A 194 18.19 -7.69 -43.14
N ARG A 195 16.90 -7.33 -43.14
CA ARG A 195 16.27 -6.61 -44.26
C ARG A 195 16.83 -5.21 -44.40
N ASP A 196 17.09 -4.51 -43.30
CA ASP A 196 17.68 -3.17 -43.32
C ASP A 196 19.11 -3.18 -43.84
N ILE A 197 19.91 -4.16 -43.41
CA ILE A 197 21.28 -4.36 -43.91
C ILE A 197 21.25 -4.64 -45.41
N LYS A 198 20.29 -5.44 -45.90
CA LYS A 198 20.10 -5.68 -47.32
C LYS A 198 19.67 -4.41 -48.09
N ASN A 199 18.75 -3.63 -47.52
CA ASN A 199 18.29 -2.36 -48.09
C ASN A 199 19.44 -1.35 -48.20
N SER A 200 20.39 -1.33 -47.26
CA SER A 200 21.55 -0.43 -47.30
C SER A 200 22.40 -0.56 -48.58
N LYS A 201 22.44 -1.76 -49.18
CA LYS A 201 23.11 -2.01 -50.47
C LYS A 201 22.37 -1.37 -51.66
N VAL A 202 21.05 -1.29 -51.59
CA VAL A 202 20.19 -0.65 -52.61
C VAL A 202 20.17 0.88 -52.45
N LEU A 203 20.34 1.35 -51.21
CA LEU A 203 20.40 2.77 -50.85
C LEU A 203 21.80 3.39 -51.00
N ASP A 204 22.79 2.63 -51.49
CA ASP A 204 24.20 3.04 -51.61
C ASP A 204 24.85 3.51 -50.29
N CYS A 205 24.43 2.95 -49.15
CA CYS A 205 24.97 3.30 -47.82
C CYS A 205 25.51 2.09 -47.04
N LEU A 206 25.79 0.97 -47.73
CA LEU A 206 26.35 -0.24 -47.10
C LEU A 206 27.69 0.05 -46.39
N ASP A 207 28.55 0.88 -46.97
CA ASP A 207 29.83 1.26 -46.36
C ASP A 207 29.67 2.01 -45.02
N ASP A 208 28.56 2.73 -44.85
CA ASP A 208 28.25 3.39 -43.58
C ASP A 208 27.81 2.35 -42.53
N VAL A 209 27.03 1.34 -42.92
CA VAL A 209 26.61 0.23 -42.04
C VAL A 209 27.79 -0.66 -41.65
N CYS A 210 28.77 -0.85 -42.54
CA CYS A 210 30.06 -1.47 -42.24
C CYS A 210 30.88 -0.69 -41.19
N ASN A 211 30.50 0.56 -40.88
CA ASN A 211 31.08 1.36 -39.80
C ASN A 211 30.08 1.56 -38.63
N SER A 212 29.00 0.77 -38.56
CA SER A 212 28.03 0.83 -37.48
C SER A 212 28.72 0.62 -36.11
N PRO A 213 28.27 1.35 -35.06
CA PRO A 213 28.74 1.13 -33.70
C PRO A 213 28.39 -0.29 -33.20
N ASN A 214 27.32 -0.90 -33.71
CA ASN A 214 26.91 -2.25 -33.34
C ASN A 214 27.76 -3.30 -34.08
N ALA A 215 28.42 -4.19 -33.33
CA ALA A 215 29.32 -5.19 -33.89
C ALA A 215 28.60 -6.24 -34.75
N ALA A 216 27.37 -6.64 -34.40
CA ALA A 216 26.60 -7.62 -35.17
C ALA A 216 26.18 -7.07 -36.54
N GLU A 217 25.68 -5.84 -36.57
CA GLU A 217 25.32 -5.14 -37.82
C GLU A 217 26.53 -4.96 -38.72
N ARG A 218 27.65 -4.53 -38.13
CA ARG A 218 28.92 -4.31 -38.86
C ARG A 218 29.43 -5.60 -39.50
N ILE A 219 29.53 -6.70 -38.75
CA ILE A 219 30.05 -7.96 -39.27
C ILE A 219 29.11 -8.52 -40.35
N ALA A 220 27.79 -8.46 -40.14
CA ALA A 220 26.82 -8.89 -41.15
C ALA A 220 26.87 -8.03 -42.43
N ALA A 221 27.07 -6.71 -42.32
CA ALA A 221 27.26 -5.83 -43.46
C ALA A 221 28.59 -6.10 -44.20
N ASN A 222 29.69 -6.32 -43.48
CA ASN A 222 30.99 -6.72 -44.06
C ASN A 222 30.87 -8.05 -44.82
N SER A 223 30.10 -9.00 -44.28
CA SER A 223 29.77 -10.27 -44.96
C SER A 223 28.99 -10.03 -46.26
N LEU A 224 27.98 -9.16 -46.24
CA LEU A 224 27.20 -8.81 -47.44
C LEU A 224 28.00 -8.05 -48.51
N ARG A 225 29.02 -7.28 -48.09
CA ARG A 225 29.99 -6.62 -48.98
C ARG A 225 30.97 -7.61 -49.59
N GLY A 226 31.26 -8.71 -48.89
CA GLY A 226 32.17 -9.77 -49.34
C GLY A 226 33.61 -9.59 -48.85
N ASP A 227 33.78 -9.00 -47.67
CA ASP A 227 35.11 -8.76 -47.09
C ASP A 227 35.79 -10.07 -46.67
N ALA A 228 37.12 -10.16 -46.82
CA ALA A 228 37.86 -11.40 -46.58
C ALA A 228 38.15 -11.68 -45.09
N ASP A 229 38.02 -10.68 -44.22
CA ASP A 229 38.36 -10.73 -42.80
C ASP A 229 37.16 -10.99 -41.88
N VAL A 230 35.97 -11.21 -42.43
CA VAL A 230 34.71 -11.45 -41.68
C VAL A 230 34.84 -12.59 -40.67
N ALA A 231 35.50 -13.70 -41.06
CA ALA A 231 35.71 -14.83 -40.17
C ALA A 231 36.61 -14.46 -38.96
N GLN A 232 37.65 -13.64 -39.18
CA GLN A 232 38.52 -13.18 -38.09
C GLN A 232 37.79 -12.19 -37.18
N GLN A 233 37.03 -11.24 -37.76
CA GLN A 233 36.24 -10.29 -36.99
C GLN A 233 35.17 -10.99 -36.14
N PHE A 234 34.58 -12.06 -36.66
CA PHE A 234 33.63 -12.90 -35.93
C PHE A 234 34.30 -13.67 -34.80
N SER A 235 35.44 -14.32 -35.06
CA SER A 235 36.26 -15.00 -34.04
C SER A 235 36.61 -14.07 -32.88
N ASP A 236 37.08 -12.85 -33.19
CA ASP A 236 37.40 -11.82 -32.20
C ASP A 236 36.15 -11.41 -31.38
N LEU A 237 34.97 -11.38 -32.02
CA LEU A 237 33.71 -11.07 -31.34
C LEU A 237 33.24 -12.21 -30.43
N CYS A 238 33.34 -13.47 -30.86
CA CYS A 238 33.02 -14.64 -30.05
C CYS A 238 33.78 -14.64 -28.72
N SER A 239 35.05 -14.23 -28.74
CA SER A 239 35.87 -14.14 -27.52
C SER A 239 35.49 -13.02 -26.55
N ARG A 240 34.71 -12.03 -27.00
CA ARG A 240 34.38 -10.81 -26.22
C ARG A 240 32.91 -10.75 -25.81
N ASP A 241 32.01 -11.13 -26.71
CA ASP A 241 30.56 -11.03 -26.56
C ASP A 241 29.87 -12.09 -27.44
N THR A 242 29.57 -13.23 -26.83
CA THR A 242 28.95 -14.39 -27.48
C THR A 242 27.50 -14.12 -27.89
N SER A 243 26.77 -13.27 -27.16
CA SER A 243 25.37 -12.91 -27.47
C SER A 243 25.30 -12.07 -28.74
N THR A 244 26.15 -11.03 -28.84
CA THR A 244 26.26 -10.22 -30.07
C THR A 244 26.81 -11.04 -31.24
N ALA A 245 27.73 -11.98 -30.98
CA ALA A 245 28.20 -12.92 -32.01
C ALA A 245 27.08 -13.83 -32.54
N ALA A 246 26.22 -14.38 -31.67
CA ALA A 246 25.07 -15.18 -32.08
C ALA A 246 24.12 -14.39 -33.00
N ARG A 247 23.84 -13.13 -32.65
CA ARG A 247 23.05 -12.22 -33.50
C ARG A 247 23.72 -11.93 -34.83
N ALA A 248 25.03 -11.72 -34.84
CA ALA A 248 25.81 -11.51 -36.07
C ALA A 248 25.70 -12.73 -37.00
N LEU A 249 25.85 -13.94 -36.45
CA LEU A 249 25.73 -15.18 -37.19
C LEU A 249 24.33 -15.34 -37.79
N ARG A 250 23.29 -15.13 -36.99
CA ARG A 250 21.89 -15.13 -37.45
C ARG A 250 21.67 -14.16 -38.62
N TYR A 251 22.16 -12.92 -38.52
CA TYR A 251 22.01 -11.93 -39.58
C TYR A 251 22.72 -12.37 -40.87
N MET A 252 23.92 -12.96 -40.76
CA MET A 252 24.65 -13.49 -41.91
C MET A 252 23.94 -14.69 -42.56
N GLU A 253 23.31 -15.55 -41.76
CA GLU A 253 22.46 -16.68 -42.20
C GLU A 253 21.21 -16.17 -42.95
N ASP A 254 20.47 -15.22 -42.34
CA ASP A 254 19.26 -14.61 -42.93
C ASP A 254 19.56 -13.84 -44.23
N LEU A 255 20.73 -13.21 -44.32
CA LEU A 255 21.20 -12.53 -45.54
C LEU A 255 21.66 -13.50 -46.64
N GLY A 256 21.87 -14.78 -46.32
CA GLY A 256 22.37 -15.80 -47.25
C GLY A 256 23.80 -15.53 -47.72
N THR A 257 24.63 -14.93 -46.86
CA THR A 257 26.00 -14.50 -47.20
C THR A 257 27.05 -15.59 -46.99
N LEU A 258 26.72 -16.62 -46.20
CA LEU A 258 27.62 -17.70 -45.84
C LEU A 258 27.30 -18.98 -46.63
N ASN A 259 28.34 -19.70 -47.02
CA ASN A 259 28.19 -21.07 -47.53
C ASN A 259 28.04 -22.06 -46.35
N GLU A 260 27.43 -23.23 -46.57
CA GLU A 260 27.17 -24.23 -45.52
C GLU A 260 28.41 -24.63 -44.70
N VAL A 261 29.60 -24.67 -45.34
CA VAL A 261 30.87 -24.98 -44.66
C VAL A 261 31.32 -23.87 -43.72
N GLN A 262 31.16 -22.61 -44.14
CA GLN A 262 31.53 -21.44 -43.34
C GLN A 262 30.57 -21.26 -42.17
N GLN A 263 29.27 -21.42 -42.43
CA GLN A 263 28.23 -21.37 -41.40
C GLN A 263 28.52 -22.38 -40.27
N LYS A 264 28.78 -23.65 -40.61
CA LYS A 264 29.11 -24.68 -39.61
C LYS A 264 30.39 -24.39 -38.84
N SER A 265 31.43 -23.88 -39.50
CA SER A 265 32.70 -23.55 -38.85
C SER A 265 32.54 -22.40 -37.84
N MET A 266 31.81 -21.36 -38.22
CA MET A 266 31.57 -20.19 -37.36
C MET A 266 30.62 -20.53 -36.21
N ASP A 267 29.62 -21.37 -36.47
CA ASP A 267 28.72 -21.87 -35.43
C ASP A 267 29.48 -22.69 -34.39
N GLN A 268 30.37 -23.60 -34.81
CA GLN A 268 31.19 -24.38 -33.88
C GLN A 268 32.10 -23.49 -33.03
N GLU A 269 32.74 -22.50 -33.64
CA GLU A 269 33.61 -21.56 -32.93
C GLU A 269 32.85 -20.73 -31.88
N LEU A 270 31.62 -20.32 -32.20
CA LEU A 270 30.74 -19.66 -31.25
C LEU A 270 30.38 -20.59 -30.09
N GLN A 271 29.99 -21.83 -30.39
CA GLN A 271 29.65 -22.83 -29.36
C GLN A 271 30.83 -23.12 -28.42
N ASP A 272 32.05 -23.26 -28.97
CA ASP A 272 33.27 -23.50 -28.20
C ASP A 272 33.64 -22.32 -27.28
N SER A 273 33.14 -21.11 -27.59
CA SER A 273 33.38 -19.88 -26.82
C SER A 273 32.37 -19.64 -25.69
N LEU A 274 31.27 -20.42 -25.62
CA LEU A 274 30.24 -20.30 -24.58
C LEU A 274 30.78 -20.80 -23.24
N ASN A 275 30.72 -19.96 -22.20
CA ASN A 275 31.29 -20.25 -20.88
C ASN A 275 30.25 -20.66 -19.84
N ASP A 276 29.03 -20.12 -19.94
CA ASP A 276 27.98 -20.34 -18.94
C ASP A 276 26.59 -20.60 -19.56
N LEU A 277 25.64 -20.94 -18.70
CA LEU A 277 24.27 -21.27 -19.09
C LEU A 277 23.49 -20.04 -19.60
N SER A 278 23.87 -18.82 -19.20
CA SER A 278 23.25 -17.58 -19.67
C SER A 278 23.60 -17.31 -21.13
N GLU A 279 24.88 -17.44 -21.47
CA GLU A 279 25.37 -17.33 -22.84
C GLU A 279 24.76 -18.41 -23.75
N ALA A 280 24.60 -19.64 -23.24
CA ALA A 280 23.89 -20.69 -23.97
C ALA A 280 22.41 -20.37 -24.22
N ALA A 281 21.74 -19.72 -23.26
CA ALA A 281 20.35 -19.31 -23.41
C ALA A 281 20.18 -18.17 -24.43
N ASP A 282 21.14 -17.24 -24.49
CA ASP A 282 21.19 -16.19 -25.51
C ASP A 282 21.48 -16.77 -26.90
N TYR A 283 22.45 -17.68 -27.02
CA TYR A 283 22.73 -18.43 -28.23
C TYR A 283 21.46 -19.13 -28.75
N ALA A 284 20.77 -19.86 -27.87
CA ALA A 284 19.55 -20.58 -28.22
C ALA A 284 18.42 -19.63 -28.65
N SER A 285 18.27 -18.50 -27.97
CA SER A 285 17.25 -17.48 -28.28
C SER A 285 17.48 -16.79 -29.62
N GLU A 286 18.73 -16.57 -30.02
CA GLU A 286 19.05 -15.88 -31.28
C GLU A 286 19.04 -16.85 -32.47
N LEU A 287 19.59 -18.07 -32.32
CA LEU A 287 19.76 -19.02 -33.43
C LEU A 287 18.68 -20.11 -33.49
N GLY A 288 17.84 -20.26 -32.47
CA GLY A 288 16.76 -21.26 -32.43
C GLY A 288 17.26 -22.71 -32.38
N ARG A 289 18.53 -22.94 -32.03
CA ARG A 289 19.17 -24.26 -31.88
C ARG A 289 19.94 -24.36 -30.56
N VAL A 290 20.14 -25.58 -30.07
CA VAL A 290 20.87 -25.86 -28.83
C VAL A 290 22.36 -26.02 -29.13
N PRO A 291 23.28 -25.50 -28.29
CA PRO A 291 24.71 -25.70 -28.49
C PRO A 291 25.16 -27.10 -28.06
N ASP A 292 26.16 -27.67 -28.73
CA ASP A 292 26.60 -29.07 -28.50
C ASP A 292 27.22 -29.28 -27.10
N ASN A 293 27.77 -28.23 -26.50
CA ASN A 293 28.36 -28.25 -25.16
C ASN A 293 27.35 -27.98 -24.02
N ILE A 294 26.04 -27.91 -24.31
CA ILE A 294 24.99 -27.58 -23.33
C ILE A 294 25.04 -28.45 -22.07
N ASP A 295 25.32 -29.74 -22.19
CA ASP A 295 25.34 -30.66 -21.05
C ASP A 295 26.41 -30.25 -20.01
N LYS A 296 27.58 -29.76 -20.47
CA LYS A 296 28.64 -29.24 -19.58
C LYS A 296 28.25 -27.92 -18.94
N LEU A 297 27.54 -27.07 -19.67
CA LEU A 297 27.11 -25.75 -19.18
C LEU A 297 26.02 -25.91 -18.10
N VAL A 298 25.14 -26.91 -18.25
CA VAL A 298 24.15 -27.30 -17.24
C VAL A 298 24.82 -27.88 -15.99
N GLU A 299 25.86 -28.71 -16.15
CA GLU A 299 26.67 -29.24 -15.04
C GLU A 299 27.37 -28.13 -14.24
N ASN A 300 27.92 -27.12 -14.92
CA ASN A 300 28.61 -26.00 -14.28
C ASN A 300 27.65 -24.98 -13.65
N ALA A 301 26.40 -24.90 -14.12
CA ALA A 301 25.42 -23.90 -13.65
C ALA A 301 25.15 -23.94 -12.14
N VAL A 302 25.46 -25.06 -11.49
CA VAL A 302 25.32 -25.26 -10.05
C VAL A 302 26.20 -24.32 -9.24
N GLN A 303 27.36 -23.93 -9.77
CA GLN A 303 28.33 -23.07 -9.07
C GLN A 303 28.02 -21.58 -9.23
N ASP A 304 27.47 -21.20 -10.38
CA ASP A 304 27.39 -19.80 -10.81
C ASP A 304 25.99 -19.18 -10.64
N PHE A 305 24.93 -19.99 -10.58
CA PHE A 305 23.54 -19.52 -10.56
C PHE A 305 22.75 -20.05 -9.37
N SER A 306 21.68 -19.34 -8.98
CA SER A 306 20.64 -19.90 -8.13
C SER A 306 19.77 -20.88 -8.92
N LEU A 307 19.09 -21.81 -8.23
CA LEU A 307 18.21 -22.77 -8.91
C LEU A 307 17.11 -22.06 -9.71
N SER A 308 16.51 -20.99 -9.19
CA SER A 308 15.48 -20.23 -9.90
C SER A 308 16.03 -19.52 -11.14
N ASP A 309 17.24 -18.95 -11.07
CA ASP A 309 17.85 -18.29 -12.23
C ASP A 309 18.21 -19.32 -13.31
N ALA A 310 18.84 -20.43 -12.93
CA ALA A 310 19.18 -21.50 -13.86
C ALA A 310 17.93 -22.14 -14.49
N ALA A 311 16.85 -22.30 -13.71
CA ALA A 311 15.56 -22.77 -14.18
C ALA A 311 14.95 -21.80 -15.22
N ALA A 312 15.05 -20.49 -15.00
CA ALA A 312 14.58 -19.48 -15.96
C ALA A 312 15.39 -19.51 -17.26
N LEU A 313 16.71 -19.69 -17.18
CA LEU A 313 17.59 -19.82 -18.35
C LEU A 313 17.27 -21.07 -19.16
N VAL A 314 17.08 -22.23 -18.51
CA VAL A 314 16.65 -23.46 -19.17
C VAL A 314 15.26 -23.31 -19.80
N GLN A 315 14.35 -22.60 -19.14
CA GLN A 315 13.03 -22.31 -19.68
C GLN A 315 13.12 -21.43 -20.94
N LYS A 316 14.02 -20.43 -20.96
CA LYS A 316 14.31 -19.62 -22.16
C LYS A 316 14.84 -20.48 -23.32
N ILE A 317 15.76 -21.41 -23.04
CA ILE A 317 16.26 -22.38 -24.05
C ILE A 317 15.12 -23.22 -24.60
N LYS A 318 14.23 -23.72 -23.74
CA LYS A 318 13.07 -24.52 -24.14
C LYS A 318 12.09 -23.74 -25.00
N GLU A 319 11.82 -22.49 -24.68
CA GLU A 319 10.94 -21.62 -25.48
C GLU A 319 11.51 -21.35 -26.88
N ALA A 320 12.82 -21.22 -26.99
CA ALA A 320 13.49 -20.97 -28.26
C ALA A 320 13.68 -22.24 -29.12
N THR A 321 13.98 -23.39 -28.50
CA THR A 321 14.43 -24.60 -29.22
C THR A 321 13.46 -25.79 -29.12
N GLY A 322 12.53 -25.76 -28.16
CA GLY A 322 11.62 -26.86 -27.83
C GLY A 322 12.23 -27.97 -26.96
N VAL A 323 13.51 -27.91 -26.60
CA VAL A 323 14.20 -28.94 -25.80
C VAL A 323 14.18 -28.58 -24.31
N ASP A 324 13.76 -29.51 -23.44
CA ASP A 324 13.66 -29.30 -21.98
C ASP A 324 14.88 -29.90 -21.25
N PHE A 325 15.66 -29.05 -20.57
CA PHE A 325 16.82 -29.46 -19.77
C PHE A 325 16.54 -29.44 -18.26
N MET A 326 15.31 -29.19 -17.82
CA MET A 326 15.00 -28.97 -16.40
C MET A 326 15.28 -30.20 -15.53
N ASP A 327 15.00 -31.41 -16.05
CA ASP A 327 15.25 -32.64 -15.30
C ASP A 327 16.75 -32.88 -15.09
N LYS A 328 17.57 -32.65 -16.12
CA LYS A 328 19.04 -32.71 -16.02
C LYS A 328 19.59 -31.63 -15.08
N LEU A 329 19.04 -30.42 -15.12
CA LEU A 329 19.42 -29.35 -14.21
C LEU A 329 19.19 -29.77 -12.75
N LEU A 330 18.00 -30.29 -12.44
CA LEU A 330 17.66 -30.76 -11.09
C LEU A 330 18.54 -31.94 -10.64
N GLU A 331 18.88 -32.86 -11.54
CA GLU A 331 19.85 -33.94 -11.29
C GLU A 331 21.20 -33.37 -10.86
N GLN A 332 21.74 -32.38 -11.58
CA GLN A 332 23.04 -31.77 -11.25
C GLN A 332 23.04 -31.04 -9.89
N TYR A 333 21.97 -30.32 -9.57
CA TYR A 333 21.81 -29.67 -8.26
C TYR A 333 21.68 -30.69 -7.12
N ASP A 334 21.05 -31.85 -7.35
CA ASP A 334 20.93 -32.93 -6.36
C ASP A 334 22.27 -33.64 -6.12
N GLU A 335 22.98 -34.01 -7.18
CA GLU A 335 24.27 -34.72 -7.11
C GLU A 335 25.37 -33.86 -6.48
N GLN A 336 25.41 -32.57 -6.83
CA GLN A 336 26.43 -31.64 -6.34
C GLN A 336 26.00 -30.86 -5.08
N TYR A 337 24.89 -31.26 -4.44
CA TYR A 337 24.34 -30.57 -3.27
C TYR A 337 25.36 -30.34 -2.15
N ASP A 338 26.07 -31.41 -1.77
CA ASP A 338 27.07 -31.42 -0.71
C ASP A 338 28.41 -30.80 -1.14
N LEU A 339 28.62 -30.61 -2.46
CA LEU A 339 29.83 -30.04 -3.04
C LEU A 339 29.77 -28.51 -3.18
N GLY A 340 28.62 -27.89 -2.93
CA GLY A 340 28.46 -26.44 -2.93
C GLY A 340 27.08 -25.95 -3.37
N ALA A 341 26.27 -26.80 -4.03
CA ALA A 341 24.95 -26.38 -4.52
C ALA A 341 24.00 -25.94 -3.41
N SER A 342 24.18 -26.43 -2.19
CA SER A 342 23.39 -26.02 -1.02
C SER A 342 23.39 -24.50 -0.76
N ASN A 343 24.39 -23.75 -1.23
CA ASN A 343 24.39 -22.29 -1.14
C ASN A 343 23.46 -21.60 -2.16
N ASN A 344 23.11 -22.32 -3.22
CA ASN A 344 22.38 -21.84 -4.39
C ASN A 344 20.98 -22.45 -4.50
N VAL A 345 20.53 -23.20 -3.49
CA VAL A 345 19.20 -23.81 -3.39
C VAL A 345 18.54 -23.39 -2.09
N ASP A 346 17.27 -23.02 -2.15
CA ASP A 346 16.45 -22.80 -0.96
C ASP A 346 15.02 -23.34 -1.15
N LEU A 347 14.26 -23.39 -0.05
CA LEU A 347 12.87 -23.85 -0.07
C LEU A 347 11.97 -23.01 -0.99
N GLN A 348 12.23 -21.71 -1.12
CA GLN A 348 11.44 -20.85 -2.01
C GLN A 348 11.63 -21.26 -3.47
N GLN A 349 12.87 -21.41 -3.90
CA GLN A 349 13.24 -21.78 -5.26
C GLN A 349 12.68 -23.16 -5.63
N LEU A 350 12.71 -24.12 -4.69
CA LEU A 350 12.12 -25.45 -4.88
C LEU A 350 10.59 -25.43 -4.99
N ALA A 351 9.92 -24.52 -4.29
CA ALA A 351 8.47 -24.33 -4.40
C ALA A 351 8.04 -23.63 -5.70
N GLU A 352 8.88 -22.75 -6.24
CA GLU A 352 8.68 -22.07 -7.52
C GLU A 352 8.89 -23.00 -8.72
N ASN A 353 9.78 -23.99 -8.57
CA ASN A 353 10.16 -24.93 -9.63
C ASN A 353 9.75 -26.39 -9.32
N PRO A 354 8.46 -26.70 -9.08
CA PRO A 354 8.04 -28.05 -8.71
C PRO A 354 8.06 -28.99 -9.90
N LYS A 355 8.78 -30.11 -9.77
CA LYS A 355 8.83 -31.16 -10.79
C LYS A 355 8.52 -32.54 -10.22
N LEU A 356 7.95 -33.40 -11.06
CA LEU A 356 7.69 -34.79 -10.74
C LEU A 356 8.93 -35.63 -11.10
N ASN A 357 10.00 -35.47 -10.33
CA ASN A 357 11.21 -36.28 -10.48
C ASN A 357 11.83 -36.58 -9.12
N GLU A 358 12.67 -37.61 -9.05
CA GLU A 358 13.30 -38.06 -7.80
C GLU A 358 14.29 -37.03 -7.24
N HIS A 359 14.98 -36.30 -8.12
CA HIS A 359 15.97 -35.29 -7.75
C HIS A 359 15.33 -34.10 -7.02
N TRP A 360 14.16 -33.61 -7.45
CA TRP A 360 13.43 -32.57 -6.73
C TRP A 360 12.98 -33.04 -5.34
N ASP A 361 12.47 -34.27 -5.22
CA ASP A 361 12.11 -34.87 -3.94
C ASP A 361 13.32 -34.95 -2.98
N ASN A 362 14.49 -35.29 -3.52
CA ASN A 362 15.73 -35.37 -2.75
C ASN A 362 16.23 -33.99 -2.31
N LEU A 363 16.21 -33.01 -3.20
CA LEU A 363 16.57 -31.61 -2.91
C LEU A 363 15.69 -31.02 -1.80
N VAL A 364 14.38 -31.22 -1.86
CA VAL A 364 13.46 -30.77 -0.80
C VAL A 364 13.81 -31.39 0.55
N LYS A 365 14.13 -32.69 0.59
CA LYS A 365 14.52 -33.38 1.83
C LYS A 365 15.87 -32.89 2.37
N LYS A 366 16.87 -32.78 1.49
CA LYS A 366 18.22 -32.29 1.84
C LYS A 366 18.17 -30.86 2.37
N GLU A 367 17.39 -29.99 1.74
CA GLU A 367 17.28 -28.60 2.17
C GLU A 367 16.50 -28.45 3.48
N VAL A 368 15.41 -29.19 3.68
CA VAL A 368 14.74 -29.23 4.99
C VAL A 368 15.69 -29.69 6.09
N GLN A 369 16.48 -30.74 5.83
CA GLN A 369 17.45 -31.24 6.80
C GLN A 369 18.55 -30.21 7.10
N SER A 370 19.09 -29.56 6.06
CA SER A 370 20.04 -28.45 6.18
C SER A 370 19.48 -27.30 7.03
N VAL A 371 18.23 -26.86 6.78
CA VAL A 371 17.56 -25.81 7.56
C VAL A 371 17.40 -26.22 9.03
N ILE A 372 17.09 -27.49 9.30
CA ILE A 372 16.97 -28.02 10.66
C ILE A 372 18.31 -28.04 11.38
N GLU A 373 19.38 -28.46 10.72
CA GLU A 373 20.75 -28.49 11.27
C GLU A 373 21.28 -27.07 11.50
N ASN A 374 21.06 -26.17 10.54
CA ASN A 374 21.41 -24.76 10.66
C ASN A 374 20.69 -24.07 11.81
N ALA A 375 19.47 -24.50 12.16
CA ALA A 375 18.74 -23.98 13.30
C ALA A 375 19.49 -24.20 14.62
N ASP A 376 20.23 -25.30 14.77
CA ASP A 376 20.97 -25.63 16.00
C ASP A 376 22.13 -24.66 16.30
N SER A 377 22.65 -23.98 15.26
CA SER A 377 23.68 -22.96 15.41
C SER A 377 23.15 -21.58 15.85
N ARG A 378 21.82 -21.39 15.85
CA ARG A 378 21.17 -20.09 16.13
C ARG A 378 20.79 -19.94 17.61
N SER A 379 20.65 -18.69 18.04
CA SER A 379 20.25 -18.34 19.43
C SER A 379 18.84 -18.81 19.80
N SER A 380 17.93 -18.92 18.82
CA SER A 380 16.54 -19.32 19.01
C SER A 380 16.09 -20.31 17.92
N PRO A 381 16.48 -21.59 18.02
CA PRO A 381 16.24 -22.59 16.96
C PRO A 381 14.75 -22.82 16.65
N SER A 382 13.90 -22.91 17.69
CA SER A 382 12.46 -23.15 17.54
C SER A 382 11.73 -21.98 16.84
N ASP A 383 12.07 -20.73 17.19
CA ASP A 383 11.46 -19.54 16.57
C ASP A 383 11.90 -19.35 15.12
N PHE A 384 13.17 -19.65 14.81
CA PHE A 384 13.65 -19.65 13.43
C PHE A 384 12.84 -20.63 12.57
N LEU A 385 12.70 -21.88 13.00
CA LEU A 385 11.93 -22.88 12.25
C LEU A 385 10.44 -22.52 12.12
N ARG A 386 9.85 -21.86 13.13
CA ARG A 386 8.48 -21.31 13.03
C ARG A 386 8.36 -20.25 11.96
N SER A 387 9.32 -19.32 11.88
CA SER A 387 9.31 -18.27 10.85
C SER A 387 9.44 -18.85 9.44
N MET A 388 10.28 -19.88 9.26
CA MET A 388 10.43 -20.60 7.99
C MET A 388 9.14 -21.33 7.59
N LEU A 389 8.44 -21.94 8.55
CA LEU A 389 7.14 -22.58 8.29
C LEU A 389 6.07 -21.56 7.90
N ALA A 390 6.04 -20.40 8.56
CA ALA A 390 5.11 -19.33 8.23
C ALA A 390 5.36 -18.78 6.80
N ALA A 391 6.63 -18.56 6.43
CA ALA A 391 7.01 -18.07 5.10
C ALA A 391 6.67 -19.06 3.96
N ASN A 392 6.60 -20.36 4.26
CA ASN A 392 6.33 -21.41 3.28
C ASN A 392 4.88 -21.94 3.31
N HIS A 393 4.02 -21.41 4.19
CA HIS A 393 2.65 -21.90 4.35
C HIS A 393 1.79 -21.68 3.10
N GLU A 394 1.84 -20.49 2.50
CA GLU A 394 1.03 -20.12 1.34
C GLU A 394 1.48 -20.84 0.05
N LYS A 395 2.75 -21.26 -0.02
CA LYS A 395 3.38 -21.89 -1.19
C LYS A 395 2.91 -23.32 -1.44
N ALA A 396 2.32 -24.00 -0.45
CA ALA A 396 1.71 -25.31 -0.67
C ALA A 396 0.53 -25.25 -1.66
N SER A 397 -0.15 -24.09 -1.76
CA SER A 397 -1.28 -23.88 -2.65
C SER A 397 -0.88 -23.75 -4.14
N SER A 398 0.33 -23.27 -4.42
CA SER A 398 0.85 -23.04 -5.78
C SER A 398 1.45 -24.30 -6.43
N LEU A 399 1.59 -25.40 -5.70
CA LEU A 399 2.13 -26.64 -6.24
C LEU A 399 1.12 -27.30 -7.22
N PRO A 400 1.56 -27.72 -8.42
CA PRO A 400 0.66 -28.17 -9.48
C PRO A 400 0.13 -29.61 -9.28
N ASN A 401 0.91 -30.50 -8.65
CA ASN A 401 0.60 -31.94 -8.58
C ASN A 401 0.32 -32.41 -7.14
N GLN A 402 -0.51 -33.44 -6.97
CA GLN A 402 -0.78 -34.08 -5.68
C GLN A 402 0.48 -34.74 -5.08
N HIS A 403 1.37 -35.29 -5.92
CA HIS A 403 2.63 -35.88 -5.46
C HIS A 403 3.54 -34.82 -4.82
N THR A 404 3.80 -33.72 -5.52
CA THR A 404 4.65 -32.63 -5.03
C THR A 404 4.06 -31.98 -3.78
N LYS A 405 2.73 -31.83 -3.70
CA LYS A 405 2.04 -31.41 -2.47
C LYS A 405 2.30 -32.35 -1.29
N LYS A 406 2.17 -33.65 -1.51
CA LYS A 406 2.40 -34.64 -0.45
C LYS A 406 3.84 -34.63 0.06
N GLN A 407 4.82 -34.54 -0.84
CA GLN A 407 6.24 -34.46 -0.47
C GLN A 407 6.54 -33.16 0.28
N TRP A 408 5.98 -32.04 -0.20
CA TRP A 408 6.07 -30.75 0.47
C TRP A 408 5.45 -30.77 1.88
N ASP A 409 4.27 -31.35 2.04
CA ASP A 409 3.61 -31.49 3.35
C ASP A 409 4.43 -32.35 4.31
N GLN A 410 5.06 -33.42 3.82
CA GLN A 410 5.97 -34.26 4.61
C GLN A 410 7.21 -33.46 5.06
N ALA A 411 7.78 -32.66 4.17
CA ALA A 411 8.88 -31.75 4.45
C ALA A 411 8.50 -30.68 5.50
N MET A 412 7.34 -30.03 5.34
CA MET A 412 6.84 -29.06 6.31
C MET A 412 6.53 -29.71 7.67
N GLN A 413 6.03 -30.94 7.68
CA GLN A 413 5.84 -31.70 8.91
C GLN A 413 7.17 -32.01 9.62
N GLN A 414 8.24 -32.29 8.88
CA GLN A 414 9.59 -32.46 9.45
C GLN A 414 10.11 -31.17 10.08
N LEU A 415 9.94 -30.02 9.43
CA LEU A 415 10.26 -28.71 10.00
C LEU A 415 9.44 -28.43 11.28
N ALA A 416 8.14 -28.75 11.27
CA ALA A 416 7.26 -28.59 12.43
C ALA A 416 7.71 -29.47 13.61
N ASN A 417 8.09 -30.72 13.32
CA ASN A 417 8.68 -31.61 14.31
C ASN A 417 10.01 -31.05 14.84
N GLY A 418 10.89 -30.56 13.97
CA GLY A 418 12.16 -29.94 14.34
C GLY A 418 11.99 -28.73 15.27
N ALA A 419 11.00 -27.89 15.02
CA ALA A 419 10.67 -26.73 15.84
C ALA A 419 10.21 -27.13 17.26
N VAL A 420 9.41 -28.21 17.35
CA VAL A 420 8.93 -28.76 18.62
C VAL A 420 10.07 -29.39 19.43
N GLU A 421 10.91 -30.21 18.79
CA GLU A 421 12.04 -30.87 19.45
C GLU A 421 13.02 -29.89 20.08
N ARG A 422 13.25 -28.75 19.41
CA ARG A 422 14.19 -27.70 19.83
C ARG A 422 13.56 -26.61 20.70
N SER A 423 12.34 -26.83 21.20
CA SER A 423 11.69 -25.89 22.14
C SER A 423 12.43 -25.88 23.50
N PRO A 424 12.93 -24.72 23.98
CA PRO A 424 13.77 -24.63 25.17
C PRO A 424 12.99 -24.73 26.49
N THR A 425 11.72 -24.31 26.52
CA THR A 425 10.91 -24.25 27.74
C THR A 425 9.49 -24.79 27.51
N LYS A 426 8.81 -25.16 28.60
CA LYS A 426 7.39 -25.58 28.57
C LYS A 426 6.51 -24.55 27.89
N THR A 427 6.67 -23.27 28.26
CA THR A 427 5.90 -22.15 27.70
C THR A 427 6.15 -22.02 26.19
N HIS A 428 7.41 -22.12 25.77
CA HIS A 428 7.76 -22.01 24.35
C HIS A 428 7.20 -23.20 23.55
N LEU A 429 7.26 -24.42 24.08
CA LEU A 429 6.63 -25.59 23.47
C LEU A 429 5.11 -25.39 23.26
N ARG A 430 4.40 -24.88 24.27
CA ARG A 430 2.96 -24.58 24.14
C ARG A 430 2.68 -23.55 23.05
N GLN A 431 3.46 -22.48 23.01
CA GLN A 431 3.34 -21.43 21.99
C GLN A 431 3.64 -21.97 20.59
N THR A 432 4.67 -22.79 20.44
CA THR A 432 5.07 -23.42 19.17
C THR A 432 3.96 -24.33 18.66
N VAL A 433 3.45 -25.27 19.47
CA VAL A 433 2.35 -26.17 19.06
C VAL A 433 1.08 -25.39 18.70
N LYS A 434 0.71 -24.37 19.49
CA LYS A 434 -0.46 -23.53 19.22
C LYS A 434 -0.32 -22.74 17.91
N HIS A 435 0.86 -22.20 17.66
CA HIS A 435 1.14 -21.45 16.44
C HIS A 435 1.09 -22.36 15.20
N LEU A 436 1.70 -23.53 15.27
CA LEU A 436 1.72 -24.52 14.19
C LEU A 436 0.31 -25.08 13.89
N SER A 437 -0.48 -25.36 14.93
CA SER A 437 -1.88 -25.80 14.78
C SER A 437 -2.77 -24.75 14.10
N ARG A 438 -2.57 -23.45 14.38
CA ARG A 438 -3.28 -22.37 13.68
C ARG A 438 -2.94 -22.30 12.20
N MET A 439 -1.72 -22.68 11.82
CA MET A 439 -1.28 -22.75 10.42
C MET A 439 -1.64 -24.09 9.75
N GLY A 440 -2.44 -24.96 10.39
CA GLY A 440 -2.82 -26.27 9.85
C GLY A 440 -1.69 -27.30 9.78
N GLN A 441 -0.49 -26.97 10.27
CA GLN A 441 0.69 -27.85 10.25
C GLN A 441 0.83 -28.50 11.62
N VAL A 442 0.23 -29.68 11.80
CA VAL A 442 0.20 -30.36 13.12
C VAL A 442 1.47 -31.19 13.32
N PRO A 443 2.32 -30.88 14.33
CA PRO A 443 3.46 -31.71 14.67
C PRO A 443 3.01 -33.12 15.08
N SER A 444 3.88 -34.11 14.90
CA SER A 444 3.53 -35.48 15.27
C SER A 444 3.33 -35.63 16.79
N GLU A 445 2.32 -36.43 17.17
CA GLU A 445 2.02 -36.68 18.59
C GLU A 445 3.23 -37.25 19.35
N GLY A 446 4.01 -38.11 18.68
CA GLY A 446 5.22 -38.70 19.25
C GLY A 446 6.26 -37.62 19.60
N THR A 447 6.44 -36.65 18.72
CA THR A 447 7.38 -35.53 18.91
C THR A 447 6.95 -34.60 20.05
N ILE A 448 5.65 -34.30 20.17
CA ILE A 448 5.10 -33.50 21.27
C ILE A 448 5.28 -34.23 22.61
N LYS A 449 4.97 -35.54 22.67
CA LYS A 449 5.16 -36.37 23.88
C LYS A 449 6.61 -36.42 24.32
N LYS A 450 7.54 -36.65 23.38
CA LYS A 450 8.99 -36.70 23.64
C LYS A 450 9.50 -35.37 24.18
N SER A 451 9.12 -34.26 23.55
CA SER A 451 9.56 -32.91 23.94
C SER A 451 8.94 -32.46 25.27
N GLY A 452 7.66 -32.76 25.49
CA GLY A 452 6.97 -32.49 26.75
C GLY A 452 7.59 -33.26 27.93
N LYS A 453 7.92 -34.54 27.74
CA LYS A 453 8.66 -35.33 28.74
C LYS A 453 10.05 -34.76 29.03
N ARG A 454 10.80 -34.37 28.00
CA ARG A 454 12.13 -33.74 28.15
C ARG A 454 12.06 -32.46 28.99
N LEU A 455 10.99 -31.68 28.84
CA LEU A 455 10.77 -30.43 29.56
C LEU A 455 10.05 -30.61 30.91
N GLY A 456 9.80 -31.85 31.35
CA GLY A 456 9.17 -32.17 32.64
C GLY A 456 7.70 -31.77 32.72
N MET A 457 6.97 -31.75 31.61
CA MET A 457 5.52 -31.55 31.59
C MET A 457 4.79 -32.78 32.13
N THR A 458 3.66 -32.60 32.82
CA THR A 458 2.84 -33.72 33.27
C THR A 458 2.14 -34.38 32.08
N GLU A 459 1.67 -35.62 32.26
CA GLU A 459 0.92 -36.32 31.21
C GLU A 459 -0.35 -35.55 30.80
N GLU A 460 -0.99 -34.87 31.75
CA GLU A 460 -2.14 -34.00 31.53
C GLU A 460 -1.78 -32.77 30.68
N GLU A 461 -0.67 -32.10 30.99
CA GLU A 461 -0.18 -30.95 30.21
C GLU A 461 0.25 -31.34 28.78
N ILE A 462 0.74 -32.57 28.59
CA ILE A 462 1.10 -33.09 27.26
C ILE A 462 -0.16 -33.45 26.47
N LEU A 463 -1.16 -34.06 27.12
CA LEU A 463 -2.45 -34.35 26.49
C LEU A 463 -3.22 -33.08 26.13
N GLU A 464 -3.14 -32.02 26.96
CA GLU A 464 -3.67 -30.68 26.65
C GLU A 464 -3.13 -30.14 25.32
N LEU A 465 -1.85 -30.41 25.00
CA LEU A 465 -1.23 -29.97 23.74
C LEU A 465 -1.61 -30.83 22.54
N ILE A 466 -2.04 -32.07 22.77
CA ILE A 466 -2.37 -33.02 21.72
C ILE A 466 -3.86 -32.94 21.38
N ASN A 467 -4.73 -32.72 22.38
CA ASN A 467 -6.18 -32.58 22.17
C ASN A 467 -6.88 -31.87 23.37
N PRO A 468 -7.39 -30.63 23.22
CA PRO A 468 -8.22 -30.00 24.24
C PRO A 468 -9.59 -30.68 24.26
N SER A 469 -9.76 -31.73 25.07
CA SER A 469 -11.02 -32.47 25.15
C SER A 469 -11.93 -31.96 26.27
N PHE A 470 -13.24 -32.19 26.13
CA PHE A 470 -14.28 -31.90 27.13
C PHE A 470 -13.92 -32.37 28.55
N GLU A 471 -13.34 -33.57 28.68
CA GLU A 471 -12.98 -34.15 29.98
C GLU A 471 -11.85 -33.39 30.69
N VAL A 472 -10.92 -32.80 29.93
CA VAL A 472 -9.86 -31.95 30.50
C VAL A 472 -10.47 -30.69 31.09
N ILE A 473 -11.31 -29.99 30.32
CA ILE A 473 -11.97 -28.76 30.77
C ILE A 473 -12.84 -29.03 32.01
N LYS A 474 -13.59 -30.13 31.99
CA LYS A 474 -14.41 -30.58 33.13
C LYS A 474 -13.57 -30.79 34.40
N LYS A 475 -12.43 -31.47 34.32
CA LYS A 475 -11.51 -31.63 35.46
C LYS A 475 -10.94 -30.31 35.97
N LEU A 476 -10.61 -29.37 35.09
CA LEU A 476 -10.11 -28.05 35.49
C LEU A 476 -11.17 -27.26 36.28
N ILE A 477 -12.44 -27.35 35.88
CA ILE A 477 -13.55 -26.72 36.62
C ILE A 477 -13.75 -27.43 37.97
N GLN A 478 -13.70 -28.77 38.02
CA GLN A 478 -13.84 -29.56 39.26
C GLN A 478 -12.70 -29.28 40.27
N THR A 479 -11.50 -29.03 39.78
CA THR A 479 -10.34 -28.67 40.61
C THR A 479 -10.37 -27.21 41.08
N GLY A 480 -11.38 -26.43 40.67
CA GLY A 480 -11.61 -25.07 41.15
C GLY A 480 -10.73 -24.02 40.45
N ILE A 481 -10.17 -24.31 39.27
CA ILE A 481 -9.35 -23.33 38.54
C ILE A 481 -10.26 -22.20 38.04
N ASN A 482 -10.06 -21.00 38.58
CA ASN A 482 -10.84 -19.79 38.27
C ASN A 482 -10.05 -18.86 37.33
N ASP A 483 -9.56 -19.41 36.21
CA ASP A 483 -8.79 -18.67 35.20
C ASP A 483 -9.63 -18.60 33.91
N PHE A 484 -10.24 -17.43 33.68
CA PHE A 484 -11.09 -17.18 32.52
C PHE A 484 -10.33 -17.41 31.20
N ASP A 485 -9.16 -16.80 31.04
CA ASP A 485 -8.41 -16.82 29.78
C ASP A 485 -8.01 -18.25 29.41
N ARG A 486 -7.54 -19.01 30.41
CA ARG A 486 -7.18 -20.43 30.21
C ARG A 486 -8.40 -21.24 29.78
N LEU A 487 -9.52 -21.13 30.48
CA LEU A 487 -10.73 -21.92 30.21
C LEU A 487 -11.38 -21.54 28.87
N HIS A 488 -11.52 -20.24 28.58
CA HIS A 488 -12.05 -19.75 27.33
C HIS A 488 -11.20 -20.20 26.13
N SER A 489 -9.86 -20.17 26.26
CA SER A 489 -8.97 -20.64 25.19
C SER A 489 -9.10 -22.14 24.89
N LEU A 490 -9.39 -22.95 25.91
CA LEU A 490 -9.62 -24.39 25.75
C LEU A 490 -11.01 -24.67 25.18
N MET A 491 -12.04 -23.95 25.63
CA MET A 491 -13.42 -24.11 25.15
C MET A 491 -13.57 -23.68 23.69
N SER A 492 -13.01 -22.54 23.30
CA SER A 492 -13.01 -22.05 21.91
C SER A 492 -12.28 -23.00 20.94
N ALA A 493 -11.20 -23.65 21.38
CA ALA A 493 -10.39 -24.55 20.54
C ALA A 493 -10.97 -25.98 20.43
N SER A 494 -11.88 -26.37 21.32
CA SER A 494 -12.31 -27.77 21.46
C SER A 494 -13.59 -28.12 20.69
N GLY A 495 -14.25 -27.16 20.04
CA GLY A 495 -15.44 -27.41 19.21
C GLY A 495 -16.58 -28.11 19.97
N LEU A 496 -16.79 -27.73 21.24
CA LEU A 496 -17.71 -28.40 22.15
C LEU A 496 -19.16 -28.32 21.67
N SER A 497 -19.92 -29.39 21.92
CA SER A 497 -21.35 -29.40 21.62
C SER A 497 -22.15 -28.50 22.59
N PRO A 498 -23.31 -27.98 22.15
CA PRO A 498 -24.28 -27.29 23.01
C PRO A 498 -24.58 -27.98 24.36
N GLN A 499 -24.63 -29.32 24.36
CA GLN A 499 -24.89 -30.12 25.56
C GLN A 499 -23.67 -30.18 26.49
N GLN A 500 -22.46 -30.28 25.91
CA GLN A 500 -21.21 -30.26 26.66
C GLN A 500 -21.01 -28.89 27.33
N LEU A 501 -21.25 -27.80 26.61
CA LEU A 501 -21.20 -26.44 27.18
C LEU A 501 -22.21 -26.26 28.32
N GLN A 502 -23.42 -26.82 28.19
CA GLN A 502 -24.41 -26.81 29.28
C GLN A 502 -23.91 -27.57 30.51
N GLN A 503 -23.33 -28.76 30.33
CA GLN A 503 -22.75 -29.54 31.43
C GLN A 503 -21.59 -28.80 32.13
N LEU A 504 -20.72 -28.13 31.36
CA LEU A 504 -19.64 -27.31 31.92
C LEU A 504 -20.20 -26.08 32.65
N GLY A 505 -21.24 -25.44 32.12
CA GLY A 505 -21.92 -24.31 32.76
C GLY A 505 -22.61 -24.71 34.07
N ASP A 506 -23.30 -25.86 34.09
CA ASP A 506 -23.94 -26.40 35.28
C ASP A 506 -22.90 -26.74 36.36
N LEU A 507 -21.80 -27.39 35.96
CA LEU A 507 -20.69 -27.70 36.85
C LEU A 507 -20.02 -26.42 37.39
N ALA A 508 -19.78 -25.44 36.54
CA ALA A 508 -19.19 -24.16 36.94
C ALA A 508 -20.08 -23.41 37.94
N ALA A 509 -21.41 -23.41 37.72
CA ALA A 509 -22.38 -22.83 38.63
C ALA A 509 -22.40 -23.56 39.99
N GLN A 510 -22.40 -24.90 39.99
CA GLN A 510 -22.34 -25.70 41.22
C GLN A 510 -21.07 -25.44 42.04
N MET A 511 -19.94 -25.25 41.34
CA MET A 511 -18.65 -24.96 41.95
C MET A 511 -18.47 -23.49 42.33
N GLY A 512 -19.42 -22.61 42.02
CA GLY A 512 -19.29 -21.16 42.23
C GLY A 512 -18.16 -20.52 41.42
N ASN A 513 -17.72 -21.15 40.32
CA ASN A 513 -16.56 -20.75 39.56
C ASN A 513 -16.95 -19.70 38.51
N GLN A 514 -16.83 -18.42 38.88
CA GLN A 514 -17.19 -17.27 38.05
C GLN A 514 -16.43 -17.21 36.73
N GLY A 515 -15.12 -17.49 36.72
CA GLY A 515 -14.28 -17.46 35.52
C GLY A 515 -14.64 -18.55 34.52
N ALA A 516 -14.92 -19.77 35.02
CA ALA A 516 -15.41 -20.87 34.19
C ALA A 516 -16.79 -20.57 33.59
N LEU A 517 -17.70 -20.01 34.40
CA LEU A 517 -19.04 -19.65 33.94
C LEU A 517 -18.99 -18.50 32.93
N GLY A 518 -18.08 -17.54 33.11
CA GLY A 518 -17.78 -16.50 32.14
C GLY A 518 -17.22 -17.06 30.83
N ALA A 519 -16.30 -18.02 30.88
CA ALA A 519 -15.75 -18.68 29.70
C ALA A 519 -16.84 -19.41 28.90
N VAL A 520 -17.75 -20.12 29.59
CA VAL A 520 -18.93 -20.71 28.94
C VAL A 520 -19.84 -19.63 28.36
N ALA A 521 -20.04 -18.50 29.04
CA ALA A 521 -20.93 -17.43 28.58
C ALA A 521 -20.43 -16.72 27.29
N HIS A 522 -19.12 -16.70 27.06
CA HIS A 522 -18.53 -16.16 25.82
C HIS A 522 -18.74 -17.09 24.61
N GLU A 523 -18.86 -18.40 24.84
CA GLU A 523 -19.21 -19.38 23.80
C GLU A 523 -20.73 -19.51 23.63
N ASP A 524 -21.46 -19.60 24.75
CA ASP A 524 -22.90 -19.82 24.78
C ASP A 524 -23.57 -19.27 26.04
N LEU A 525 -24.23 -18.13 25.91
CA LEU A 525 -24.88 -17.44 27.03
C LEU A 525 -26.03 -18.26 27.63
N HIS A 526 -26.77 -19.02 26.82
CA HIS A 526 -27.86 -19.86 27.34
C HIS A 526 -27.36 -21.02 28.19
N ALA A 527 -26.23 -21.63 27.80
CA ALA A 527 -25.57 -22.65 28.60
C ALA A 527 -25.08 -22.07 29.95
N ALA A 528 -24.49 -20.88 29.94
CA ALA A 528 -24.05 -20.22 31.17
C ALA A 528 -25.22 -19.81 32.08
N LEU A 529 -26.33 -19.31 31.52
CA LEU A 529 -27.51 -18.92 32.30
C LEU A 529 -28.41 -20.09 32.70
N GLY A 530 -28.21 -21.29 32.13
CA GLY A 530 -29.04 -22.46 32.38
C GLY A 530 -30.46 -22.36 31.79
N THR A 531 -30.68 -21.49 30.80
CA THR A 531 -32.02 -21.14 30.30
C THR A 531 -32.49 -22.00 29.12
N ARG A 532 -31.60 -22.82 28.53
CA ARG A 532 -31.84 -23.61 27.31
C ARG A 532 -32.95 -24.66 27.38
N GLY A 533 -33.38 -25.06 28.58
CA GLY A 533 -34.48 -26.00 28.81
C GLY A 533 -35.87 -25.37 29.03
N SER A 534 -35.95 -24.04 29.15
CA SER A 534 -37.18 -23.35 29.58
C SER A 534 -38.12 -22.95 28.43
N SER A 535 -37.66 -23.02 27.18
CA SER A 535 -38.43 -22.66 25.98
C SER A 535 -39.34 -23.79 25.49
N MET A 536 -38.94 -25.07 25.62
CA MET A 536 -39.74 -26.21 25.16
C MET A 536 -40.88 -26.60 26.13
N SER A 537 -40.76 -26.25 27.41
CA SER A 537 -41.82 -26.47 28.41
C SER A 537 -43.02 -25.52 28.28
N ARG A 538 -42.89 -24.41 27.53
CA ARG A 538 -44.00 -23.45 27.33
C ARG A 538 -45.07 -23.93 26.35
N MET A 539 -44.75 -24.87 25.45
CA MET A 539 -45.69 -25.31 24.41
C MET A 539 -46.63 -26.44 24.87
N TYR A 540 -46.29 -27.18 25.94
CA TYR A 540 -47.08 -28.29 26.45
C TYR A 540 -47.77 -28.08 27.81
N SER A 541 -47.56 -26.94 28.47
CA SER A 541 -48.20 -26.63 29.77
C SER A 541 -49.31 -25.58 29.65
N ARG A 542 -50.22 -25.79 28.69
CA ARG A 542 -51.53 -25.11 28.65
C ARG A 542 -52.63 -26.12 28.95
N GLY A 543 -52.49 -26.82 30.08
CA GLY A 543 -53.46 -27.77 30.63
C GLY A 543 -53.99 -27.26 31.97
N TYR A 544 -55.31 -27.08 32.01
CA TYR A 544 -56.17 -26.63 33.11
C TYR A 544 -55.65 -26.80 34.57
N GLY A 545 -55.60 -25.66 35.27
CA GLY A 545 -56.02 -25.54 36.67
C GLY A 545 -54.93 -25.66 37.74
N THR A 546 -54.48 -24.53 38.31
CA THR A 546 -54.53 -24.23 39.77
C THR A 546 -53.87 -22.88 40.10
N GLN A 547 -54.52 -22.17 41.03
CA GLN A 547 -54.14 -21.02 41.86
C GLN A 547 -52.90 -20.16 41.53
N GLN A 548 -53.19 -18.87 41.33
CA GLN A 548 -52.44 -17.69 41.77
C GLN A 548 -51.30 -17.98 42.77
N SER A 549 -50.08 -18.06 42.25
CA SER A 549 -48.88 -17.68 42.99
C SER A 549 -48.17 -16.58 42.20
N SER A 550 -47.69 -15.59 42.95
CA SER A 550 -46.90 -14.44 42.51
C SER A 550 -45.87 -14.77 41.44
N SER A 551 -45.77 -13.90 40.44
CA SER A 551 -44.70 -13.78 39.44
C SER A 551 -43.31 -14.21 39.95
N GLN A 552 -42.99 -15.50 39.84
CA GLN A 552 -41.71 -16.08 40.24
C GLN A 552 -40.72 -16.02 39.06
N GLU A 553 -39.57 -15.41 39.32
CA GLU A 553 -38.43 -15.22 38.42
C GLU A 553 -38.05 -16.54 37.72
N SER A 554 -38.04 -16.56 36.37
CA SER A 554 -37.89 -17.77 35.53
C SER A 554 -36.44 -18.24 35.36
N TYR A 555 -35.50 -17.80 36.20
CA TYR A 555 -34.06 -18.13 36.10
C TYR A 555 -33.37 -18.03 37.47
N ASP A 556 -32.26 -18.76 37.64
CA ASP A 556 -31.45 -18.73 38.88
C ASP A 556 -30.66 -17.41 38.96
N LYS A 557 -31.05 -16.54 39.88
CA LYS A 557 -30.45 -15.21 40.08
C LYS A 557 -28.98 -15.28 40.48
N ASN A 558 -28.60 -16.22 41.34
CA ASN A 558 -27.21 -16.38 41.79
C ASN A 558 -26.33 -16.85 40.62
N ARG A 559 -26.82 -17.79 39.82
CA ARG A 559 -26.13 -18.23 38.60
C ARG A 559 -26.00 -17.10 37.59
N ALA A 560 -27.06 -16.32 37.38
CA ALA A 560 -27.02 -15.16 36.50
C ALA A 560 -26.00 -14.12 37.00
N ASP A 561 -25.97 -13.82 38.30
CA ASP A 561 -24.98 -12.91 38.89
C ASP A 561 -23.54 -13.37 38.64
N LEU A 562 -23.26 -14.66 38.83
CA LEU A 562 -21.95 -15.24 38.52
C LEU A 562 -21.63 -15.17 37.02
N ALA A 563 -22.58 -15.47 36.15
CA ALA A 563 -22.36 -15.44 34.69
C ALA A 563 -22.07 -14.01 34.21
N PHE A 564 -22.87 -13.03 34.64
CA PHE A 564 -22.64 -11.61 34.31
C PHE A 564 -21.36 -11.05 34.93
N GLY A 565 -21.01 -11.47 36.15
CA GLY A 565 -19.72 -11.14 36.75
C GLY A 565 -18.55 -11.73 35.96
N GLY A 566 -18.68 -12.96 35.45
CA GLY A 566 -17.66 -13.64 34.65
C GLY A 566 -17.51 -13.08 33.24
N LEU A 567 -18.61 -12.59 32.62
CA LEU A 567 -18.59 -12.00 31.28
C LEU A 567 -17.59 -10.84 31.17
N LEU A 568 -17.49 -10.01 32.21
CA LEU A 568 -16.56 -8.87 32.28
C LEU A 568 -15.07 -9.26 32.27
N GLY A 569 -14.75 -10.55 32.49
CA GLY A 569 -13.39 -11.05 32.41
C GLY A 569 -12.85 -11.20 30.99
N GLY A 570 -13.72 -11.16 29.98
CA GLY A 570 -13.33 -11.36 28.57
C GLY A 570 -13.27 -10.09 27.72
N PRO A 571 -12.95 -10.22 26.41
CA PRO A 571 -12.86 -9.08 25.51
C PRO A 571 -14.17 -8.31 25.42
N ALA A 572 -14.12 -6.98 25.55
CA ALA A 572 -15.30 -6.13 25.47
C ALA A 572 -16.03 -6.24 24.12
N THR A 573 -15.31 -6.50 23.02
CA THR A 573 -15.87 -6.72 21.68
C THR A 573 -16.78 -7.94 21.63
N ASN A 574 -16.43 -9.01 22.37
CA ASN A 574 -17.27 -10.20 22.45
C ASN A 574 -18.59 -9.92 23.15
N ILE A 575 -18.62 -9.03 24.15
CA ILE A 575 -19.88 -8.70 24.85
C ILE A 575 -20.86 -7.97 23.92
N ILE A 576 -20.37 -7.11 23.04
CA ILE A 576 -21.20 -6.49 22.00
C ILE A 576 -21.76 -7.55 21.06
N LYS A 577 -20.93 -8.52 20.64
CA LYS A 577 -21.39 -9.67 19.84
C LYS A 577 -22.46 -10.46 20.58
N ILE A 578 -22.25 -10.81 21.86
CA ILE A 578 -23.20 -11.52 22.72
C ILE A 578 -24.53 -10.76 22.80
N TRP A 579 -24.50 -9.43 22.95
CA TRP A 579 -25.72 -8.61 22.92
C TRP A 579 -26.52 -8.81 21.64
N TYR A 580 -25.90 -8.61 20.46
CA TYR A 580 -26.62 -8.76 19.19
C TYR A 580 -27.08 -10.20 18.94
N THR A 581 -26.38 -11.21 19.48
CA THR A 581 -26.79 -12.63 19.39
C THR A 581 -28.02 -12.94 20.24
N TYR A 582 -28.09 -12.46 21.49
CA TYR A 582 -29.08 -12.96 22.48
C TYR A 582 -30.16 -11.94 22.92
N ARG A 583 -30.09 -10.66 22.51
CA ARG A 583 -31.00 -9.59 22.99
C ARG A 583 -32.51 -9.86 22.81
N ASP A 584 -32.88 -10.74 21.89
CA ASP A 584 -34.27 -11.08 21.58
C ASP A 584 -34.76 -12.34 22.32
N GLU A 585 -33.83 -13.15 22.84
CA GLU A 585 -34.11 -14.42 23.50
C GLU A 585 -34.08 -14.29 25.04
N LEU A 586 -33.54 -13.19 25.56
CA LEU A 586 -33.37 -12.96 26.99
C LEU A 586 -34.64 -12.40 27.68
N PRO A 587 -34.91 -12.81 28.94
CA PRO A 587 -35.93 -12.19 29.77
C PRO A 587 -35.68 -10.67 29.96
N PRO A 588 -36.73 -9.85 30.18
CA PRO A 588 -36.61 -8.39 30.24
C PRO A 588 -35.57 -7.87 31.23
N GLU A 589 -35.48 -8.49 32.41
CA GLU A 589 -34.52 -8.10 33.46
C GLU A 589 -33.07 -8.37 33.04
N LEU A 590 -32.79 -9.58 32.53
CA LEU A 590 -31.46 -9.96 32.05
C LEU A 590 -31.06 -9.18 30.79
N LYS A 591 -32.03 -8.89 29.92
CA LYS A 591 -31.86 -8.03 28.76
C LYS A 591 -31.42 -6.63 29.18
N ASN A 592 -32.13 -5.99 30.11
CA ASN A 592 -31.76 -4.65 30.59
C ASN A 592 -30.37 -4.65 31.24
N ARG A 593 -30.02 -5.69 31.98
CA ARG A 593 -28.68 -5.82 32.58
C ARG A 593 -27.59 -5.95 31.52
N LEU A 594 -27.79 -6.80 30.51
CA LEU A 594 -26.83 -6.96 29.40
C LEU A 594 -26.73 -5.67 28.57
N LEU A 595 -27.84 -4.95 28.35
CA LEU A 595 -27.88 -3.68 27.64
C LEU A 595 -27.00 -2.63 28.34
N GLU A 596 -27.13 -2.46 29.64
CA GLU A 596 -26.32 -1.48 30.40
C GLU A 596 -24.82 -1.83 30.37
N ILE A 597 -24.49 -3.11 30.45
CA ILE A 597 -23.09 -3.57 30.31
C ILE A 597 -22.57 -3.29 28.89
N ALA A 598 -23.34 -3.68 27.86
CA ALA A 598 -22.97 -3.49 26.46
C ALA A 598 -22.82 -2.01 26.13
N LYS A 599 -23.72 -1.15 26.60
CA LYS A 599 -23.67 0.31 26.43
C LYS A 599 -22.39 0.90 27.02
N ARG A 600 -22.05 0.56 28.26
CA ARG A 600 -20.82 1.05 28.90
C ARG A 600 -19.57 0.60 28.14
N LEU A 601 -19.53 -0.66 27.72
CA LEU A 601 -18.40 -1.22 26.98
C LEU A 601 -18.27 -0.69 25.56
N LEU A 602 -19.38 -0.44 24.88
CA LEU A 602 -19.41 0.15 23.55
C LEU A 602 -18.80 1.56 23.56
N ILE A 603 -19.18 2.37 24.56
CA ILE A 603 -18.61 3.70 24.79
C ILE A 603 -17.09 3.62 25.03
N ASP A 604 -16.66 2.70 25.89
CA ASP A 604 -15.24 2.51 26.21
C ASP A 604 -14.42 2.00 25.02
N LEU A 605 -14.98 1.09 24.22
CA LEU A 605 -14.37 0.63 22.96
C LEU A 605 -14.21 1.78 21.97
N GLY A 606 -15.25 2.59 21.74
CA GLY A 606 -15.19 3.75 20.85
C GLY A 606 -14.08 4.72 21.27
N MET A 607 -13.98 5.04 22.56
CA MET A 607 -12.89 5.87 23.09
C MET A 607 -11.50 5.25 22.87
N ARG A 608 -11.36 3.94 23.07
CA ARG A 608 -10.08 3.23 22.89
C ARG A 608 -9.62 3.27 21.43
N TYR A 609 -10.50 2.94 20.49
CA TYR A 609 -10.19 3.01 19.05
C TYR A 609 -9.81 4.43 18.63
N ALA A 610 -10.58 5.45 19.06
CA ALA A 610 -10.24 6.84 18.77
C ALA A 610 -8.85 7.24 19.29
N ARG A 611 -8.51 6.87 20.53
CA ARG A 611 -7.19 7.15 21.13
C ARG A 611 -6.05 6.43 20.44
N GLN A 612 -6.25 5.15 20.09
CA GLN A 612 -5.22 4.33 19.46
C GLN A 612 -4.90 4.82 18.05
N THR A 613 -5.91 5.21 17.27
CA THR A 613 -5.72 5.62 15.88
C THR A 613 -5.30 7.08 15.74
N MET A 614 -5.83 8.00 16.57
CA MET A 614 -5.54 9.44 16.45
C MET A 614 -4.42 9.93 17.38
N GLY A 615 -4.10 9.21 18.45
CA GLY A 615 -3.07 9.62 19.42
C GLY A 615 -3.55 10.68 20.42
N SER A 616 -2.92 10.73 21.60
CA SER A 616 -3.32 11.63 22.69
C SER A 616 -3.06 13.12 22.41
N SER A 617 -2.10 13.44 21.53
CA SER A 617 -1.77 14.82 21.15
C SER A 617 -2.76 15.43 20.15
N MET A 618 -3.32 14.65 19.22
CA MET A 618 -4.36 15.11 18.28
C MET A 618 -5.73 15.27 18.94
N LEU A 619 -6.02 14.49 20.01
CA LEU A 619 -7.13 14.81 20.92
C LEU A 619 -6.97 16.20 21.57
N GLY A 620 -5.72 16.69 21.67
CA GLY A 620 -5.33 18.05 22.08
C GLY A 620 -5.31 19.10 20.96
N GLY A 621 -5.23 18.70 19.69
CA GLY A 621 -5.16 19.59 18.53
C GLY A 621 -3.75 20.13 18.23
N ILE A 622 -3.45 20.33 16.95
CA ILE A 622 -2.29 21.10 16.45
C ILE A 622 -2.64 22.59 16.65
N MET A 623 -1.67 23.41 17.10
CA MET A 623 -1.89 24.83 17.39
C MET A 623 -2.29 25.60 16.11
N GLU A 624 -3.36 26.39 16.21
CA GLU A 624 -3.91 27.24 15.14
C GLU A 624 -2.86 28.29 14.69
N SER A 625 -2.59 28.38 13.38
CA SER A 625 -1.78 29.47 12.82
C SER A 625 -2.64 30.41 11.98
N THR A 626 -2.77 31.66 12.39
CA THR A 626 -3.40 32.74 11.62
C THR A 626 -2.41 33.35 10.63
N THR A 627 -2.77 33.39 9.34
CA THR A 627 -2.09 34.17 8.31
C THR A 627 -2.95 35.36 7.92
N VAL A 628 -2.36 36.45 7.42
CA VAL A 628 -3.10 37.65 7.04
C VAL A 628 -2.84 37.97 5.57
N ARG A 629 -3.88 38.35 4.80
CA ARG A 629 -3.78 38.72 3.38
C ARG A 629 -4.65 39.92 3.01
N PRO A 630 -4.38 40.64 1.90
CA PRO A 630 -5.26 41.71 1.42
C PRO A 630 -6.70 41.26 1.15
N PHE A 631 -7.64 42.12 1.50
CA PHE A 631 -9.07 41.98 1.28
C PHE A 631 -9.37 41.95 -0.21
N ARG A 632 -10.17 40.96 -0.61
CA ARG A 632 -10.69 40.80 -1.95
C ARG A 632 -12.19 40.97 -1.93
N ILE A 633 -12.74 41.51 -3.01
CA ILE A 633 -14.20 41.65 -3.18
C ILE A 633 -14.82 40.24 -3.10
N GLY A 634 -15.59 39.99 -2.04
CA GLY A 634 -16.17 38.68 -1.71
C GLY A 634 -15.73 38.11 -0.35
N ASP A 635 -14.70 38.69 0.29
CA ASP A 635 -14.31 38.34 1.66
C ASP A 635 -15.32 38.88 2.68
N ASP A 636 -15.49 38.14 3.78
CA ASP A 636 -16.35 38.55 4.90
C ASP A 636 -15.73 39.78 5.60
N ILE A 637 -16.55 40.82 5.79
CA ILE A 637 -16.13 42.09 6.40
C ILE A 637 -15.72 41.87 7.86
N ASP A 638 -16.31 40.87 8.52
CA ASP A 638 -16.02 40.54 9.92
C ASP A 638 -14.61 39.94 10.12
N LEU A 639 -13.96 39.50 9.03
CA LEU A 639 -12.60 38.94 9.07
C LEU A 639 -11.52 40.00 8.82
N ILE A 640 -11.89 41.27 8.62
CA ILE A 640 -10.94 42.38 8.46
C ILE A 640 -10.27 42.67 9.81
N ASP A 641 -8.96 42.47 9.86
CA ASP A 641 -8.12 42.85 10.99
C ASP A 641 -7.69 44.31 10.83
N LEU A 642 -8.42 45.20 11.50
CA LEU A 642 -8.17 46.63 11.45
C LEU A 642 -6.80 47.01 12.02
N GLU A 643 -6.28 46.29 13.00
CA GLU A 643 -4.98 46.58 13.61
C GLU A 643 -3.85 46.27 12.63
N GLU A 644 -3.85 45.06 12.05
CA GLU A 644 -2.83 44.70 11.04
C GLU A 644 -2.95 45.58 9.78
N THR A 645 -4.17 45.95 9.38
CA THR A 645 -4.43 46.90 8.28
C THR A 645 -3.76 48.25 8.53
N ILE A 646 -3.92 48.81 9.73
CA ILE A 646 -3.34 50.09 10.11
C ILE A 646 -1.81 49.99 10.14
N ASP A 647 -1.26 48.92 10.71
CA ASP A 647 0.19 48.70 10.76
C ASP A 647 0.80 48.51 9.36
N ALA A 648 0.11 47.84 8.44
CA ALA A 648 0.53 47.71 7.05
C ALA A 648 0.55 49.06 6.33
N LEU A 649 -0.48 49.89 6.52
CA LEU A 649 -0.54 51.24 5.96
C LEU A 649 0.57 52.15 6.51
N LEU A 650 0.81 52.10 7.82
CA LEU A 650 1.86 52.87 8.48
C LEU A 650 3.26 52.40 8.07
N SER A 651 3.49 51.10 7.94
CA SER A 651 4.78 50.53 7.51
C SER A 651 5.11 50.82 6.04
N GLN A 652 4.08 51.00 5.19
CA GLN A 652 4.22 51.53 3.83
C GLN A 652 4.46 53.06 3.78
N GLY A 653 4.51 53.72 4.94
CA GLY A 653 4.77 55.16 5.07
C GLY A 653 3.56 56.05 4.79
N ARG A 654 2.34 55.49 4.71
CA ARG A 654 1.11 56.28 4.54
C ARG A 654 0.72 56.90 5.87
N THR A 655 0.85 58.22 5.97
CA THR A 655 0.48 59.00 7.17
C THR A 655 -0.85 59.75 7.02
N SER A 656 -1.43 59.78 5.81
CA SER A 656 -2.74 60.37 5.55
C SER A 656 -3.74 59.33 5.07
N PHE A 657 -4.69 58.94 5.93
CA PHE A 657 -5.79 58.00 5.66
C PHE A 657 -6.89 58.56 4.74
N LYS A 658 -6.59 59.55 3.88
CA LYS A 658 -7.59 60.23 3.04
C LYS A 658 -7.97 59.45 1.78
N VAL A 659 -7.13 58.50 1.37
CA VAL A 659 -7.37 57.60 0.24
C VAL A 659 -7.06 56.19 0.74
N ILE A 660 -8.10 55.38 0.92
CA ILE A 660 -8.01 53.96 1.30
C ILE A 660 -8.73 53.17 0.21
N GLU A 661 -8.05 52.21 -0.38
CA GLU A 661 -8.59 51.29 -1.37
C GLU A 661 -9.04 49.99 -0.70
N SER A 662 -9.95 49.23 -1.31
CA SER A 662 -10.43 47.97 -0.73
C SER A 662 -9.30 46.94 -0.50
N SER A 663 -8.24 46.97 -1.33
CA SER A 663 -7.05 46.13 -1.17
C SER A 663 -6.14 46.54 -0.02
N ASP A 664 -6.36 47.70 0.60
CA ASP A 664 -5.57 48.15 1.75
C ASP A 664 -5.99 47.42 3.04
N PHE A 665 -7.23 46.91 3.11
CA PHE A 665 -7.71 46.12 4.25
C PHE A 665 -7.06 44.74 4.25
N LEU A 666 -6.64 44.30 5.43
CA LEU A 666 -6.04 43.00 5.67
C LEU A 666 -7.06 42.09 6.38
N VAL A 667 -7.17 40.86 5.91
CA VAL A 667 -8.09 39.83 6.39
C VAL A 667 -7.31 38.70 7.05
N THR A 668 -7.66 38.36 8.29
CA THR A 668 -7.10 37.19 8.99
C THR A 668 -7.72 35.90 8.44
N GLU A 669 -6.86 35.05 7.88
CA GLU A 669 -7.19 33.70 7.45
C GLU A 669 -6.62 32.71 8.48
N THR A 670 -7.49 32.04 9.23
CA THR A 670 -7.08 30.88 10.04
C THR A 670 -6.69 29.75 9.09
N TYR A 671 -5.41 29.37 9.08
CA TYR A 671 -4.93 28.24 8.31
C TYR A 671 -5.04 26.96 9.17
N GLN A 672 -5.81 25.99 8.65
CA GLN A 672 -6.42 24.79 9.29
C GLN A 672 -7.65 25.13 10.16
N GLY A 673 -8.90 25.04 9.73
CA GLY A 673 -9.51 24.28 8.64
C GLY A 673 -10.64 23.43 9.24
N HIS A 674 -11.78 24.04 9.59
CA HIS A 674 -12.96 23.27 9.98
C HIS A 674 -13.28 22.30 8.85
N ARG A 675 -13.15 21.00 9.13
CA ARG A 675 -13.56 19.93 8.21
C ARG A 675 -14.96 19.48 8.60
N ALA A 676 -15.77 19.15 7.61
CA ALA A 676 -17.06 18.52 7.81
C ALA A 676 -17.00 17.09 7.29
N PHE A 677 -17.34 16.13 8.15
CA PHE A 677 -17.43 14.72 7.83
C PHE A 677 -18.88 14.27 7.93
N TYR A 678 -19.35 13.56 6.91
CA TYR A 678 -20.66 12.92 6.94
C TYR A 678 -20.52 11.45 6.58
N TRP A 679 -20.89 10.56 7.51
CA TRP A 679 -20.79 9.12 7.35
C TRP A 679 -22.16 8.52 7.07
N ALA A 680 -22.32 7.86 5.93
CA ALA A 680 -23.47 7.03 5.62
C ALA A 680 -23.02 5.57 5.59
N LEU A 681 -23.52 4.79 6.55
CA LEU A 681 -23.13 3.39 6.77
C LEU A 681 -24.30 2.45 6.50
N ASP A 682 -24.07 1.44 5.68
CA ASP A 682 -25.05 0.43 5.33
C ASP A 682 -25.41 -0.46 6.53
N LYS A 683 -26.72 -0.69 6.73
CA LYS A 683 -27.30 -1.62 7.70
C LYS A 683 -28.35 -2.55 7.07
N SER A 684 -28.26 -2.79 5.76
CA SER A 684 -29.15 -3.68 5.01
C SER A 684 -29.13 -5.13 5.53
N GLY A 685 -29.97 -5.99 4.97
CA GLY A 685 -30.04 -7.41 5.36
C GLY A 685 -28.71 -8.17 5.29
N SER A 686 -27.77 -7.79 4.40
CA SER A 686 -26.44 -8.42 4.32
C SER A 686 -25.55 -8.13 5.55
N MET A 687 -25.94 -7.13 6.34
CA MET A 687 -25.33 -6.75 7.62
C MET A 687 -25.93 -7.52 8.81
N ASP A 688 -26.87 -8.44 8.61
CA ASP A 688 -27.52 -9.24 9.67
C ASP A 688 -26.58 -10.31 10.26
N SER A 689 -25.55 -9.82 10.94
CA SER A 689 -24.59 -10.61 11.68
C SER A 689 -24.23 -9.87 12.97
N PRO A 690 -24.21 -10.55 14.14
CA PRO A 690 -23.80 -9.94 15.40
C PRO A 690 -22.42 -9.28 15.33
N LYS A 691 -21.51 -9.84 14.52
CA LYS A 691 -20.17 -9.30 14.30
C LYS A 691 -20.22 -8.01 13.47
N LYS A 692 -20.96 -8.00 12.35
CA LYS A 692 -21.04 -6.84 11.44
C LYS A 692 -21.70 -5.65 12.13
N LEU A 693 -22.86 -5.85 12.76
CA LEU A 693 -23.56 -4.79 13.53
C LEU A 693 -22.74 -4.29 14.71
N GLY A 694 -22.07 -5.19 15.44
CA GLY A 694 -21.18 -4.83 16.54
C GLY A 694 -20.04 -3.92 16.11
N MET A 695 -19.35 -4.26 15.02
CA MET A 695 -18.27 -3.43 14.47
C MET A 695 -18.76 -2.10 13.91
N LEU A 696 -19.94 -2.07 13.29
CA LEU A 696 -20.57 -0.82 12.84
C LEU A 696 -20.87 0.10 14.02
N ALA A 697 -21.46 -0.42 15.10
CA ALA A 697 -21.72 0.36 16.31
C ALA A 697 -20.42 0.90 16.93
N ILE A 698 -19.37 0.07 17.02
CA ILE A 698 -18.04 0.50 17.50
C ILE A 698 -17.48 1.61 16.61
N SER A 699 -17.63 1.50 15.29
CA SER A 699 -17.14 2.48 14.32
C SER A 699 -17.78 3.85 14.51
N VAL A 700 -19.11 3.90 14.62
CA VAL A 700 -19.84 5.16 14.86
C VAL A 700 -19.40 5.80 16.17
N MET A 701 -19.26 5.00 17.23
CA MET A 701 -18.81 5.49 18.53
C MET A 701 -17.36 5.98 18.50
N ALA A 702 -16.49 5.31 17.76
CA ALA A 702 -15.11 5.74 17.57
C ALA A 702 -15.05 7.08 16.80
N GLY A 703 -15.87 7.26 15.75
CA GLY A 703 -16.00 8.52 15.01
C GLY A 703 -16.48 9.68 15.88
N LEU A 704 -17.48 9.45 16.73
CA LEU A 704 -17.98 10.47 17.68
C LEU A 704 -16.89 11.01 18.62
N TYR A 705 -15.94 10.17 19.01
CA TYR A 705 -14.82 10.56 19.87
C TYR A 705 -13.63 11.11 19.09
N GLY A 706 -13.30 10.53 17.92
CA GLY A 706 -12.17 10.95 17.09
C GLY A 706 -12.37 12.31 16.43
N ILE A 707 -13.60 12.58 15.98
CA ILE A 707 -13.93 13.74 15.12
C ILE A 707 -14.64 14.84 15.95
N LYS A 708 -14.47 14.83 17.28
CA LYS A 708 -15.26 15.69 18.20
C LYS A 708 -15.10 17.20 17.93
N LYS A 709 -13.95 17.66 17.42
CA LYS A 709 -13.67 19.07 17.14
C LYS A 709 -14.08 19.51 15.71
N ASP A 710 -14.35 18.57 14.82
CA ASP A 710 -14.80 18.80 13.44
C ASP A 710 -16.34 18.70 13.35
N ASP A 711 -16.92 19.24 12.28
CA ASP A 711 -18.36 19.10 12.03
C ASP A 711 -18.65 17.66 11.61
N PHE A 712 -19.47 16.92 12.36
CA PHE A 712 -19.65 15.49 12.16
C PHE A 712 -21.11 15.06 12.16
N GLY A 713 -21.54 14.44 11.06
CA GLY A 713 -22.81 13.77 10.90
C GLY A 713 -22.65 12.28 10.58
N VAL A 714 -23.60 11.47 11.03
CA VAL A 714 -23.63 10.03 10.77
C VAL A 714 -25.06 9.51 10.65
N VAL A 715 -25.28 8.66 9.65
CA VAL A 715 -26.54 7.97 9.39
C VAL A 715 -26.31 6.49 9.10
N LEU A 716 -27.29 5.67 9.46
CA LEU A 716 -27.36 4.26 9.09
C LEU A 716 -28.49 4.08 8.08
N PHE A 717 -28.25 3.42 6.95
CA PHE A 717 -29.26 3.30 5.91
C PHE A 717 -29.50 1.84 5.49
N ASP A 718 -30.75 1.54 5.17
CA ASP A 718 -31.18 0.35 4.43
C ASP A 718 -32.19 0.80 3.34
N ASN A 719 -33.47 0.42 3.42
CA ASN A 719 -34.54 1.06 2.66
C ASN A 719 -34.96 2.41 3.28
N GLU A 720 -34.72 2.59 4.58
CA GLU A 720 -34.98 3.79 5.34
C GLU A 720 -33.65 4.32 5.92
N THR A 721 -33.47 5.65 5.91
CA THR A 721 -32.27 6.26 6.49
C THR A 721 -32.55 6.68 7.94
N HIS A 722 -31.79 6.11 8.87
CA HIS A 722 -31.85 6.42 10.30
C HIS A 722 -30.74 7.40 10.67
N VAL A 723 -31.15 8.58 11.12
CA VAL A 723 -30.23 9.64 11.51
C VAL A 723 -29.70 9.39 12.93
N VAL A 724 -28.39 9.18 13.06
CA VAL A 724 -27.74 9.00 14.37
C VAL A 724 -27.29 10.35 14.92
N LYS A 725 -26.66 11.18 14.08
CA LYS A 725 -26.25 12.55 14.41
C LYS A 725 -26.25 13.40 13.15
N GLU A 726 -26.81 14.59 13.23
CA GLU A 726 -26.70 15.61 12.17
C GLU A 726 -25.52 16.54 12.45
N ILE A 727 -24.95 17.14 11.40
CA ILE A 727 -23.88 18.14 11.54
C ILE A 727 -24.34 19.35 12.37
N ALA A 728 -25.58 19.79 12.17
CA ALA A 728 -26.17 20.89 12.94
C ALA A 728 -26.19 20.62 14.47
N ASN A 729 -26.27 19.34 14.87
CA ASN A 729 -26.33 18.92 16.26
C ASN A 729 -24.92 18.76 16.86
N ARG A 730 -24.31 19.88 17.24
CA ARG A 730 -22.94 19.91 17.81
C ARG A 730 -22.78 19.05 19.07
N ASN A 731 -23.80 19.00 19.93
CA ASN A 731 -23.78 18.23 21.17
C ASN A 731 -24.86 17.14 21.16
N VAL A 732 -24.44 15.88 21.18
CA VAL A 732 -25.34 14.73 21.33
C VAL A 732 -24.94 13.94 22.57
N ALA A 733 -25.94 13.46 23.33
CA ALA A 733 -25.71 12.58 24.47
C ALA A 733 -25.18 11.23 23.98
N VAL A 734 -23.93 10.92 24.33
CA VAL A 734 -23.22 9.73 23.84
C VAL A 734 -23.90 8.44 24.32
N GLU A 735 -24.46 8.46 25.53
CA GLU A 735 -25.24 7.38 26.10
C GLU A 735 -26.51 7.07 25.30
N LYS A 736 -27.14 8.11 24.73
CA LYS A 736 -28.31 7.93 23.87
C LYS A 736 -27.91 7.28 22.55
N VAL A 737 -26.86 7.78 21.90
CA VAL A 737 -26.37 7.20 20.65
C VAL A 737 -25.96 5.75 20.84
N ALA A 738 -25.25 5.42 21.92
CA ALA A 738 -24.88 4.04 22.23
C ALA A 738 -26.12 3.13 22.40
N ALA A 739 -27.20 3.61 23.03
CA ALA A 739 -28.43 2.86 23.15
C ALA A 739 -29.12 2.67 21.78
N ASP A 740 -29.23 3.74 20.99
CA ASP A 740 -29.84 3.72 19.66
C ASP A 740 -29.09 2.75 18.72
N LEU A 741 -27.75 2.72 18.78
CA LEU A 741 -26.92 1.78 18.02
C LEU A 741 -27.12 0.33 18.46
N LEU A 742 -27.23 0.06 19.77
CA LEU A 742 -27.46 -1.28 20.31
C LEU A 742 -28.87 -1.81 20.00
N GLU A 743 -29.83 -0.93 19.78
CA GLU A 743 -31.19 -1.27 19.34
C GLU A 743 -31.31 -1.40 17.82
N ALA A 744 -30.35 -0.89 17.05
CA ALA A 744 -30.35 -0.99 15.60
C ALA A 744 -30.46 -2.44 15.13
N ARG A 745 -31.25 -2.65 14.08
CA ARG A 745 -31.45 -3.93 13.41
C ARG A 745 -31.03 -3.81 11.96
N ALA A 746 -30.38 -4.86 11.47
CA ALA A 746 -30.23 -5.06 10.04
C ALA A 746 -31.59 -5.42 9.44
N GLY A 747 -31.92 -4.89 8.27
CA GLY A 747 -33.19 -5.14 7.62
C GLY A 747 -33.30 -4.47 6.27
N GLY A 748 -34.37 -4.76 5.53
CA GLY A 748 -34.65 -4.12 4.24
C GLY A 748 -33.68 -4.50 3.10
N GLY A 749 -33.86 -3.82 1.98
CA GLY A 749 -32.88 -3.75 0.89
C GLY A 749 -31.90 -2.61 1.12
N THR A 750 -31.09 -2.30 0.10
CA THR A 750 -30.05 -1.27 0.19
C THR A 750 -30.44 -0.09 -0.69
N GLY A 751 -30.84 1.03 -0.09
CA GLY A 751 -31.24 2.27 -0.75
C GLY A 751 -30.39 3.45 -0.27
N GLY A 752 -29.54 3.98 -1.15
CA GLY A 752 -28.58 5.03 -0.80
C GLY A 752 -29.15 6.45 -0.92
N ALA A 753 -30.17 6.68 -1.75
CA ALA A 753 -30.51 8.03 -2.23
C ALA A 753 -30.90 9.00 -1.11
N GLU A 754 -31.68 8.56 -0.13
CA GLU A 754 -32.09 9.40 1.01
C GLU A 754 -30.87 9.78 1.89
N SER A 755 -29.93 8.86 2.07
CA SER A 755 -28.70 9.14 2.83
C SER A 755 -27.82 10.19 2.15
N LEU A 756 -27.76 10.18 0.81
CA LEU A 756 -27.04 11.17 0.01
C LEU A 756 -27.74 12.53 -0.01
N LYS A 757 -29.08 12.57 -0.10
CA LYS A 757 -29.85 13.82 0.03
C LYS A 757 -29.64 14.47 1.39
N LEU A 758 -29.66 13.66 2.46
CA LEU A 758 -29.37 14.14 3.80
C LEU A 758 -27.93 14.64 3.94
N ALA A 759 -26.96 13.97 3.30
CA ALA A 759 -25.57 14.43 3.27
C ALA A 759 -25.47 15.83 2.62
N LEU A 760 -26.05 16.01 1.43
CA LEU A 760 -26.07 17.30 0.72
C LEU A 760 -26.64 18.41 1.62
N ARG A 761 -27.79 18.16 2.25
CA ARG A 761 -28.42 19.10 3.19
C ARG A 761 -27.54 19.40 4.41
N ASN A 762 -26.96 18.37 5.04
CA ASN A 762 -26.11 18.55 6.21
C ASN A 762 -24.83 19.36 5.88
N PHE A 763 -24.33 19.26 4.65
CA PHE A 763 -23.21 20.05 4.18
C PHE A 763 -23.57 21.51 3.83
N GLU A 764 -24.84 21.87 3.76
CA GLU A 764 -25.28 23.28 3.68
C GLU A 764 -25.20 23.95 5.06
N ASP A 765 -25.40 23.18 6.13
CA ASP A 765 -25.39 23.67 7.52
C ASP A 765 -23.97 23.91 8.09
N THR A 766 -22.92 23.55 7.35
CA THR A 766 -21.52 23.73 7.76
C THR A 766 -20.79 24.80 6.95
N LYS A 767 -19.99 25.60 7.65
CA LYS A 767 -19.04 26.57 7.09
C LYS A 767 -17.65 25.98 6.82
N ALA A 768 -17.49 24.66 6.96
CA ALA A 768 -16.24 23.95 6.72
C ALA A 768 -15.72 24.18 5.30
N LYS A 769 -14.42 24.51 5.18
CA LYS A 769 -13.73 24.66 3.88
C LYS A 769 -13.59 23.31 3.18
N GLU A 770 -13.38 22.24 3.95
CA GLU A 770 -13.28 20.89 3.42
C GLU A 770 -14.47 20.05 3.86
N LYS A 771 -15.15 19.44 2.89
CA LYS A 771 -16.34 18.63 3.10
C LYS A 771 -16.07 17.21 2.58
N ILE A 772 -16.23 16.21 3.42
CA ILE A 772 -15.86 14.82 3.13
C ILE A 772 -17.07 13.92 3.41
N PHE A 773 -17.62 13.35 2.34
CA PHE A 773 -18.70 12.37 2.40
C PHE A 773 -18.12 10.95 2.35
N MET A 774 -18.44 10.14 3.36
CA MET A 774 -18.01 8.75 3.45
C MET A 774 -19.22 7.84 3.30
N PHE A 775 -19.15 6.95 2.33
CA PHE A 775 -20.24 6.04 2.01
C PHE A 775 -19.73 4.60 2.10
N SER A 776 -20.33 3.77 2.96
CA SER A 776 -19.91 2.38 3.19
C SER A 776 -21.03 1.43 2.85
N THR A 777 -20.88 0.61 1.82
CA THR A 777 -21.88 -0.36 1.34
C THR A 777 -21.25 -1.44 0.45
N ASP A 778 -21.95 -2.56 0.25
CA ASP A 778 -21.61 -3.60 -0.73
C ASP A 778 -21.98 -3.22 -2.18
N MET A 779 -22.55 -2.02 -2.40
CA MET A 779 -22.90 -1.47 -3.70
C MET A 779 -24.03 -2.20 -4.44
N TYR A 780 -24.77 -3.11 -3.78
CA TYR A 780 -26.01 -3.68 -4.33
C TYR A 780 -27.21 -2.74 -4.11
N LEU A 781 -27.08 -1.49 -4.59
CA LEU A 781 -28.09 -0.44 -4.39
C LEU A 781 -29.30 -0.63 -5.31
N SER A 782 -30.49 -0.62 -4.70
CA SER A 782 -31.78 -0.62 -5.41
C SER A 782 -32.03 0.66 -6.22
N ASP A 783 -31.38 1.76 -5.85
CA ASP A 783 -31.53 3.11 -6.38
C ASP A 783 -30.20 3.68 -6.93
N GLN A 784 -29.33 2.81 -7.44
CA GLN A 784 -27.99 3.14 -7.95
C GLN A 784 -27.96 4.36 -8.87
N GLN A 785 -28.85 4.43 -9.86
CA GLN A 785 -28.87 5.55 -10.83
C GLN A 785 -29.16 6.89 -10.15
N ILE A 786 -30.06 6.90 -9.16
CA ILE A 786 -30.41 8.11 -8.40
C ILE A 786 -29.21 8.53 -7.52
N CYS A 787 -28.54 7.57 -6.90
CA CYS A 787 -27.33 7.84 -6.12
C CYS A 787 -26.23 8.47 -7.00
N GLU A 788 -26.01 7.90 -8.18
CA GLU A 788 -25.08 8.41 -9.18
C GLU A 788 -25.35 9.88 -9.57
N ASP A 789 -26.62 10.24 -9.76
CA ASP A 789 -27.01 11.62 -10.13
C ASP A 789 -26.90 12.59 -8.94
N LEU A 790 -27.13 12.13 -7.69
CA LEU A 790 -26.96 12.93 -6.47
C LEU A 790 -25.49 13.20 -6.16
N VAL A 791 -24.63 12.20 -6.36
CA VAL A 791 -23.19 12.35 -6.16
C VAL A 791 -22.58 13.34 -7.17
N GLU A 792 -23.09 13.41 -8.39
CA GLU A 792 -22.64 14.40 -9.37
C GLU A 792 -22.90 15.85 -8.90
N GLN A 793 -23.95 16.07 -8.11
CA GLN A 793 -24.27 17.36 -7.48
C GLN A 793 -23.32 17.72 -6.32
N MET A 794 -22.62 16.74 -5.72
CA MET A 794 -21.65 16.99 -4.65
C MET A 794 -20.40 17.73 -5.15
N LYS A 795 -20.05 17.56 -6.42
CA LYS A 795 -18.85 18.14 -7.05
C LYS A 795 -18.82 19.68 -7.06
N PRO A 796 -19.84 20.41 -7.57
CA PRO A 796 -19.84 21.87 -7.53
C PRO A 796 -19.82 22.43 -6.10
N LEU A 797 -20.23 21.64 -5.10
CA LEU A 797 -20.22 22.01 -3.68
C LEU A 797 -18.86 21.74 -3.00
N GLY A 798 -17.87 21.21 -3.71
CA GLY A 798 -16.54 20.91 -3.18
C GLY A 798 -16.51 19.75 -2.19
N ILE A 799 -17.52 18.87 -2.22
CA ILE A 799 -17.60 17.70 -1.34
C ILE A 799 -16.79 16.56 -1.94
N LYS A 800 -15.78 16.07 -1.21
CA LYS A 800 -14.94 14.92 -1.59
C LYS A 800 -15.65 13.64 -1.14
N MET A 801 -15.86 12.69 -2.05
CA MET A 801 -16.47 11.39 -1.74
C MET A 801 -15.43 10.30 -1.52
N ILE A 802 -15.64 9.47 -0.51
CA ILE A 802 -14.88 8.26 -0.24
C ILE A 802 -15.86 7.10 -0.12
N LEU A 803 -15.72 6.13 -1.03
CA LEU A 803 -16.53 4.92 -1.06
C LEU A 803 -15.75 3.77 -0.40
N LEU A 804 -16.37 3.13 0.59
CA LEU A 804 -15.83 2.00 1.32
C LEU A 804 -16.60 0.73 0.95
N VAL A 805 -15.91 -0.26 0.39
CA VAL A 805 -16.51 -1.53 -0.06
C VAL A 805 -15.78 -2.75 0.52
N PRO A 806 -16.45 -3.88 0.79
CA PRO A 806 -15.80 -5.14 1.11
C PRO A 806 -14.99 -5.67 -0.08
N SER A 807 -13.73 -6.11 0.11
CA SER A 807 -12.85 -6.50 -1.01
C SER A 807 -13.39 -7.67 -1.86
N PHE A 808 -14.20 -8.56 -1.27
CA PHE A 808 -14.66 -9.80 -1.92
C PHE A 808 -16.18 -9.88 -2.15
N GLU A 809 -16.96 -8.96 -1.59
CA GLU A 809 -18.44 -9.01 -1.57
C GLU A 809 -19.01 -7.64 -1.96
N HIS A 810 -18.71 -7.16 -3.17
CA HIS A 810 -19.30 -5.91 -3.69
C HIS A 810 -19.51 -5.92 -5.21
N ASP A 811 -20.42 -5.07 -5.70
CA ASP A 811 -20.56 -4.81 -7.14
C ASP A 811 -19.48 -3.83 -7.63
N SER A 812 -18.39 -4.37 -8.19
CA SER A 812 -17.26 -3.57 -8.69
C SER A 812 -17.69 -2.58 -9.79
N ASN A 813 -18.58 -2.98 -10.70
CA ASN A 813 -19.05 -2.11 -11.78
C ASN A 813 -19.86 -0.93 -11.24
N ALA A 814 -20.76 -1.16 -10.27
CA ALA A 814 -21.51 -0.10 -9.62
C ALA A 814 -20.61 0.83 -8.80
N SER A 815 -19.62 0.27 -8.11
CA SER A 815 -18.64 1.03 -7.32
C SER A 815 -17.80 1.99 -8.19
N GLU A 816 -17.27 1.50 -9.32
CA GLU A 816 -16.47 2.29 -10.26
C GLU A 816 -17.29 3.41 -10.90
N ARG A 817 -18.55 3.13 -11.30
CA ARG A 817 -19.44 4.15 -11.87
C ARG A 817 -19.72 5.27 -10.88
N LEU A 818 -20.04 4.93 -9.63
CA LEU A 818 -20.35 5.91 -8.59
C LEU A 818 -19.13 6.78 -8.28
N VAL A 819 -17.97 6.16 -8.07
CA VAL A 819 -16.71 6.86 -7.78
C VAL A 819 -16.27 7.76 -8.94
N LYS A 820 -16.40 7.28 -10.18
CA LYS A 820 -16.08 8.06 -11.39
C LYS A 820 -16.96 9.30 -11.52
N LYS A 821 -18.27 9.19 -11.26
CA LYS A 821 -19.18 10.35 -11.23
C LYS A 821 -18.85 11.31 -10.09
N ALA A 822 -18.47 10.78 -8.92
CA ALA A 822 -18.05 11.57 -7.76
C ALA A 822 -16.71 12.28 -7.93
N ARG A 823 -15.83 11.75 -8.80
CA ARG A 823 -14.37 11.95 -8.72
C ARG A 823 -13.85 11.65 -7.31
N GLY A 824 -14.39 10.59 -6.71
CA GLY A 824 -14.08 10.15 -5.36
C GLY A 824 -12.91 9.17 -5.31
N VAL A 825 -12.71 8.58 -4.13
CA VAL A 825 -11.74 7.51 -3.90
C VAL A 825 -12.48 6.24 -3.49
N LEU A 826 -12.11 5.10 -4.09
CA LEU A 826 -12.55 3.77 -3.67
C LEU A 826 -11.55 3.20 -2.66
N LEU A 827 -12.04 2.71 -1.53
CA LEU A 827 -11.25 2.05 -0.51
C LEU A 827 -11.85 0.68 -0.19
N GLU A 828 -11.06 -0.37 -0.34
CA GLU A 828 -11.48 -1.74 -0.06
C GLU A 828 -11.22 -2.11 1.40
N ILE A 829 -12.08 -2.95 1.97
CA ILE A 829 -11.99 -3.46 3.34
C ILE A 829 -11.92 -4.99 3.31
N ASN A 830 -10.80 -5.57 3.76
CA ASN A 830 -10.57 -7.01 3.74
C ASN A 830 -11.38 -7.74 4.83
N SER A 831 -11.57 -7.09 5.97
CA SER A 831 -12.33 -7.60 7.11
C SER A 831 -13.15 -6.49 7.76
N ILE A 832 -14.39 -6.79 8.16
CA ILE A 832 -15.25 -5.85 8.90
C ILE A 832 -14.62 -5.35 10.22
N GLU A 833 -13.64 -6.07 10.75
CA GLU A 833 -12.88 -5.66 11.93
C GLU A 833 -12.00 -4.43 11.67
N GLU A 834 -11.59 -4.20 10.42
CA GLU A 834 -10.78 -3.04 10.01
C GLU A 834 -11.61 -1.76 9.86
N LEU A 835 -12.95 -1.86 9.84
CA LEU A 835 -13.85 -0.73 9.56
C LEU A 835 -13.63 0.48 10.48
N PRO A 836 -13.56 0.35 11.83
CA PRO A 836 -13.35 1.50 12.71
C PRO A 836 -12.01 2.19 12.44
N GLU A 837 -10.95 1.42 12.24
CA GLU A 837 -9.60 1.96 12.02
C GLU A 837 -9.51 2.65 10.66
N LYS A 838 -10.05 2.05 9.59
CA LYS A 838 -10.06 2.68 8.25
C LYS A 838 -10.87 3.96 8.24
N LEU A 839 -12.07 3.96 8.83
CA LEU A 839 -12.89 5.17 8.95
C LEU A 839 -12.11 6.28 9.66
N LEU A 840 -11.52 5.99 10.82
CA LEU A 840 -10.76 6.99 11.59
C LEU A 840 -9.48 7.46 10.88
N ARG A 841 -8.74 6.55 10.24
CA ARG A 841 -7.48 6.88 9.54
C ARG A 841 -7.73 7.80 8.36
N VAL A 842 -8.83 7.57 7.62
CA VAL A 842 -9.25 8.46 6.54
C VAL A 842 -9.61 9.84 7.05
N THR A 843 -10.20 9.95 8.25
CA THR A 843 -10.49 11.25 8.87
C THR A 843 -9.29 11.93 9.54
N ASN A 844 -8.17 11.23 9.70
CA ASN A 844 -6.94 11.76 10.29
C ASN A 844 -6.04 12.48 9.26
N TYR A 845 -6.39 12.45 7.97
CA TYR A 845 -5.64 13.09 6.89
C TYR A 845 -6.00 14.57 6.68
#